data_AF-A0A368H780-F1
#
_entry.id   AF-A0A368H780-F1
#
_cell.length_a   1.000
_cell.length_b   1.000
_cell.length_c   1.000
_cell.angle_alpha   90.00
_cell.angle_beta   90.00
_cell.angle_gamma   90.00
#
_symmetry.space_group_name_H-M   'P 1'
#
loop_
_entity.id
_entity.type
_entity.pdbx_description
1 polymer ?
#
loop_
_entity_poly.entity_id
_entity_poly.type
_entity_poly.pdbx_seq_one_letter_code
_entity_poly.pdbx_strand_id
1 'polypeptide(L)'
;LQTKVLVFQEASLENQVVQANPAIEALGNGATVRNYNSSRYGKFIRIHFDKRGKLVGGDIEHYLLEKSRVIKQAPGERSYHIFYQIFTQKKLRDLLQLGDDIRQFKFVSQAEITVPGMDDKEEFRITDNAFDVMHFTDREKHDLYKTCAAIMHMSRFAFRQKPREEQAEVDSMDSPMKAAKLFGIDADQFISALVKPRIKVGTEWVHKGQNKQQVDWAVGALAKAVYARMFTWLIKRVNQTLSANLEGSANYIGVLDIAGFEIFDSNSFEQLWINFVNEKLQQFFNHHMFVLEQEEYEREGIQWEFIDFGLDLQACIELIEKPLGIISILDEECIVPKANDTTYVEKLNNQHLGKHPNFQKARPPRGNQALAHFAIVHYAGTVRYNADQWLEKNKDPLNDSAVAVLKTSDKGGLIYQIWEDYITDVDREELSARGKTQDRKKGKSASFLTVSTMYRESLASLMGMLHTTHPHFIRCIIPNEKKTSGLIDAPLVLNQLTCNGVLEGIRICRKGFPNRMTFADFRFRYAILAADQAAEKDPAEASKKMLERLVNEKKIQEDKFKVGKSKVFFRAGIVAKMEELRDAALAKVIVKFQSALRCYLAQCHYQQLLKQQAAYSIIQDNVRQWTTLRLWPWYRLFTRLKPMLKGMKSNAEVEALERKVKELEEFSAAEELQRKKYEDELRVKTEQYEESRAALERERMLMEKRNQEIEDLHKMLKTETDKLDETSRRVKELEKQKAKEAKEWEEKEKRLTVEAEAEATRSKQLADRLSNELKLQQDENQKLINQRKAQALANTELTDRLNMLQERHDRAENQRNRMQEELDSFEDKLVAETRQKDELARANKKLEHQLKTISEQLAMIQREKHTMDLDCKRREEDIGQLKHRAANDANLIVRLQANIRKLIARITELEEELDLERKSRSKAERQRKELQADIEAIQQQMEEASGQLIAQAHLNKLRSEEMVNLQREIQKKNITRESCLADLCSMQYITVNNLRTLSKQAAHLESEANRVLSARQSMVDLGGVPRIYLTADDTDDESSI
;
A
#
# COMPACT_ATOMS: atom_id res chain seq x y z
N LEU A 1 -36.56 -5.65 15.70
CA LEU A 1 -35.40 -6.47 16.14
C LEU A 1 -34.84 -7.20 14.92
N GLN A 2 -34.05 -6.49 14.11
CA GLN A 2 -33.27 -7.04 12.98
C GLN A 2 -31.81 -6.78 13.32
N THR A 3 -31.14 -7.78 13.90
CA THR A 3 -29.69 -7.72 14.10
C THR A 3 -29.04 -8.10 12.78
N LYS A 4 -28.60 -7.09 12.02
CA LYS A 4 -27.65 -7.26 10.92
C LYS A 4 -26.37 -7.84 11.53
N VAL A 5 -26.18 -9.15 11.40
CA VAL A 5 -24.86 -9.75 11.53
C VAL A 5 -24.07 -9.27 10.31
N LEU A 6 -23.31 -8.19 10.50
CA LEU A 6 -22.20 -7.84 9.63
C LEU A 6 -21.23 -9.01 9.70
N VAL A 7 -21.33 -9.91 8.72
CA VAL A 7 -20.25 -10.86 8.44
C VAL A 7 -19.09 -10.00 7.98
N PHE A 8 -18.14 -9.72 8.87
CA PHE A 8 -16.82 -9.27 8.48
C PHE A 8 -16.26 -10.38 7.57
N GLN A 9 -16.23 -10.14 6.26
CA GLN A 9 -15.35 -10.90 5.39
C GLN A 9 -13.95 -10.71 5.97
N GLU A 10 -13.30 -11.78 6.42
CA GLU A 10 -11.88 -11.74 6.76
C GLU A 10 -11.16 -11.08 5.59
N ALA A 11 -10.53 -9.93 5.86
CA ALA A 11 -9.81 -9.20 4.84
C ALA A 11 -8.70 -10.12 4.30
N SER A 12 -8.69 -10.35 2.99
CA SER A 12 -7.63 -11.15 2.39
C SER A 12 -6.28 -10.47 2.64
N LEU A 13 -5.21 -11.26 2.69
CA LEU A 13 -3.85 -10.75 2.88
C LEU A 13 -3.50 -9.68 1.85
N GLU A 14 -3.99 -9.81 0.61
CA GLU A 14 -3.83 -8.79 -0.43
C GLU A 14 -4.46 -7.45 -0.02
N ASN A 15 -5.67 -7.49 0.55
CA ASN A 15 -6.33 -6.30 1.06
C ASN A 15 -5.56 -5.69 2.23
N GLN A 16 -5.00 -6.49 3.14
CA GLN A 16 -4.19 -5.99 4.25
C GLN A 16 -2.93 -5.26 3.76
N VAL A 17 -2.20 -5.84 2.78
CA VAL A 17 -1.03 -5.18 2.19
C VAL A 17 -1.39 -3.83 1.56
N VAL A 18 -2.54 -3.74 0.88
CA VAL A 18 -3.01 -2.47 0.29
C VAL A 18 -3.41 -1.47 1.37
N GLN A 19 -4.17 -1.90 2.38
CA GLN A 19 -4.68 -1.04 3.45
C GLN A 19 -3.60 -0.63 4.47
N ALA A 20 -2.45 -1.30 4.51
CA ALA A 20 -1.31 -0.83 5.30
C ALA A 20 -0.81 0.56 4.85
N ASN A 21 -0.94 0.91 3.56
CA ASN A 21 -0.44 2.19 3.05
C ASN A 21 -1.18 3.40 3.63
N PRO A 22 -2.53 3.53 3.57
CA PRO A 22 -3.23 4.66 4.16
C PRO A 22 -2.91 4.93 5.65
N ALA A 23 -2.71 3.87 6.43
CA ALA A 23 -2.35 3.99 7.84
C ALA A 23 -0.95 4.61 8.03
N ILE A 24 0.01 4.22 7.19
CA ILE A 24 1.39 4.75 7.26
C ILE A 24 1.45 6.14 6.62
N GLU A 25 0.77 6.36 5.49
CA GLU A 25 0.77 7.63 4.76
C GLU A 25 0.17 8.76 5.61
N ALA A 26 -0.87 8.50 6.39
CA ALA A 26 -1.41 9.50 7.31
C ALA A 26 -0.34 10.04 8.30
N LEU A 27 0.56 9.17 8.79
CA LEU A 27 1.61 9.52 9.75
C LEU A 27 3.00 9.75 9.12
N GLY A 28 3.16 9.53 7.82
CA GLY A 28 4.44 9.64 7.12
C GLY A 28 4.45 10.67 5.98
N ASN A 29 3.27 11.07 5.50
CA ASN A 29 3.14 12.01 4.41
C ASN A 29 2.70 13.39 4.90
N GLY A 30 3.15 14.42 4.20
CA GLY A 30 2.70 15.80 4.36
C GLY A 30 2.63 16.51 3.00
N ALA A 31 2.09 17.74 2.98
CA ALA A 31 2.02 18.50 1.75
C ALA A 31 3.24 19.41 1.56
N THR A 32 3.74 19.49 0.33
CA THR A 32 4.81 20.40 -0.10
C THR A 32 4.34 21.30 -1.24
N VAL A 33 5.15 22.30 -1.56
CA VAL A 33 4.91 23.20 -2.70
C VAL A 33 4.81 22.44 -4.02
N ARG A 34 5.42 21.24 -4.15
CA ARG A 34 5.41 20.42 -5.37
C ARG A 34 4.48 19.22 -5.33
N ASN A 35 4.22 18.61 -4.17
CA ASN A 35 3.36 17.44 -4.05
C ASN A 35 2.44 17.56 -2.82
N TYR A 36 1.13 17.38 -3.01
CA TYR A 36 0.14 17.50 -1.94
C TYR A 36 0.08 16.29 -0.99
N ASN A 37 0.53 15.12 -1.43
CA ASN A 37 0.67 13.91 -0.62
C ASN A 37 2.11 13.38 -0.76
N SER A 38 3.05 14.09 -0.15
CA SER A 38 4.49 13.80 -0.28
C SER A 38 4.95 12.91 0.86
N SER A 39 5.46 11.73 0.54
CA SER A 39 6.19 10.88 1.49
C SER A 39 7.39 11.65 2.06
N ARG A 40 7.46 11.80 3.38
CA ARG A 40 8.58 12.46 4.09
C ARG A 40 9.43 11.46 4.86
N TYR A 41 9.45 10.23 4.36
CA TYR A 41 10.24 9.09 4.79
C TYR A 41 10.48 8.20 3.55
N GLY A 42 11.54 7.42 3.57
CA GLY A 42 11.72 6.30 2.64
C GLY A 42 11.02 5.06 3.17
N LYS A 43 10.34 4.31 2.30
CA LYS A 43 9.75 3.01 2.60
C LYS A 43 10.32 1.95 1.65
N PHE A 44 10.73 0.83 2.22
CA PHE A 44 11.10 -0.36 1.49
C PHE A 44 10.10 -1.46 1.83
N ILE A 45 9.24 -1.78 0.88
CA ILE A 45 8.18 -2.77 1.04
C ILE A 45 8.66 -4.08 0.43
N ARG A 46 8.87 -5.11 1.24
CA ARG A 46 9.12 -6.48 0.79
C ARG A 46 7.81 -7.22 0.67
N ILE A 47 7.52 -7.70 -0.53
CA ILE A 47 6.33 -8.49 -0.84
C ILE A 47 6.79 -9.93 -1.03
N HIS A 48 6.33 -10.84 -0.17
CA HIS A 48 6.81 -12.23 -0.14
C HIS A 48 5.87 -13.17 -0.90
N PHE A 49 6.46 -14.10 -1.64
CA PHE A 49 5.74 -15.06 -2.49
C PHE A 49 6.06 -16.52 -2.12
N ASP A 50 5.05 -17.37 -2.23
CA ASP A 50 5.23 -18.83 -2.25
C ASP A 50 5.87 -19.28 -3.58
N LYS A 51 6.24 -20.56 -3.68
CA LYS A 51 6.82 -21.15 -4.90
C LYS A 51 5.87 -21.18 -6.09
N ARG A 52 4.56 -21.03 -5.86
CA ARG A 52 3.53 -20.95 -6.90
C ARG A 52 3.32 -19.51 -7.38
N GLY A 53 4.02 -18.53 -6.79
CA GLY A 53 3.91 -17.12 -7.10
C GLY A 53 2.73 -16.42 -6.44
N LYS A 54 2.10 -17.00 -5.41
CA LYS A 54 1.04 -16.34 -4.63
C LYS A 54 1.63 -15.55 -3.46
N LEU A 55 1.00 -14.43 -3.14
CA LEU A 55 1.35 -13.59 -2.00
C LEU A 55 1.18 -14.39 -0.68
N VAL A 56 2.21 -14.40 0.16
CA VAL A 56 2.18 -15.04 1.49
C VAL A 56 2.37 -14.06 2.64
N GLY A 57 2.95 -12.89 2.38
CA GLY A 57 3.11 -11.87 3.40
C GLY A 57 3.80 -10.63 2.87
N GLY A 58 4.03 -9.69 3.76
CA GLY A 58 4.77 -8.48 3.48
C GLY A 58 5.49 -7.98 4.71
N ASP A 59 6.52 -7.18 4.51
CA ASP A 59 7.10 -6.39 5.58
C ASP A 59 7.59 -5.05 5.03
N ILE A 60 7.59 -4.04 5.89
CA ILE A 60 7.89 -2.67 5.54
C ILE A 60 9.03 -2.18 6.43
N GLU A 61 10.11 -1.76 5.81
CA GLU A 61 11.18 -1.03 6.49
C GLU A 61 11.07 0.45 6.15
N HIS A 62 11.27 1.31 7.14
CA HIS A 62 11.25 2.76 6.93
C HIS A 62 12.65 3.35 7.17
N TYR A 63 12.94 4.41 6.44
CA TYR A 63 14.23 5.09 6.38
C TYR A 63 13.99 6.60 6.45
N LEU A 64 14.87 7.34 7.14
CA LEU A 64 14.96 8.81 7.03
C LEU A 64 13.65 9.62 7.20
N LEU A 65 12.89 9.39 8.28
CA LEU A 65 11.72 10.23 8.58
C LEU A 65 12.13 11.68 8.85
N GLU A 66 11.50 12.65 8.17
CA GLU A 66 11.75 14.09 8.34
C GLU A 66 11.13 14.61 9.66
N LYS A 67 11.80 14.34 10.78
CA LYS A 67 11.30 14.68 12.11
C LYS A 67 11.01 16.16 12.30
N SER A 68 11.79 17.05 11.67
CA SER A 68 11.64 18.51 11.83
C SER A 68 10.29 19.04 11.35
N ARG A 69 9.63 18.35 10.42
CA ARG A 69 8.30 18.72 9.91
C ARG A 69 7.21 18.70 10.98
N VAL A 70 7.40 17.93 12.06
CA VAL A 70 6.48 17.89 13.20
C VAL A 70 6.35 19.27 13.85
N ILE A 71 7.44 20.03 13.91
CA ILE A 71 7.50 21.30 14.66
C ILE A 71 7.60 22.54 13.77
N LYS A 72 7.98 22.39 12.49
CA LYS A 72 8.20 23.51 11.58
C LYS A 72 7.83 23.14 10.15
N GLN A 73 7.15 24.06 9.45
CA GLN A 73 6.80 23.92 8.03
C GLN A 73 7.29 25.13 7.24
N ALA A 74 7.70 24.94 5.99
CA ALA A 74 8.01 26.06 5.12
C ALA A 74 6.71 26.67 4.52
N PRO A 75 6.73 27.93 4.06
CA PRO A 75 5.57 28.54 3.39
C PRO A 75 5.08 27.69 2.21
N GLY A 76 3.78 27.49 2.10
CA GLY A 76 3.17 26.63 1.07
C GLY A 76 3.22 25.12 1.37
N GLU A 77 3.76 24.73 2.53
CA GLU A 77 3.76 23.34 3.00
C GLU A 77 2.73 23.09 4.11
N ARG A 78 2.55 21.82 4.45
CA ARG A 78 1.72 21.34 5.55
C ARG A 78 2.49 20.33 6.39
N SER A 79 2.11 20.21 7.67
CA SER A 79 2.60 19.13 8.55
C SER A 79 2.03 17.76 8.12
N TYR A 80 2.33 16.70 8.87
CA TYR A 80 1.81 15.36 8.60
C TYR A 80 0.27 15.31 8.61
N HIS A 81 -0.33 14.56 7.68
CA HIS A 81 -1.79 14.57 7.45
C HIS A 81 -2.62 14.18 8.69
N ILE A 82 -2.12 13.24 9.50
CA ILE A 82 -2.82 12.72 10.69
C ILE A 82 -3.28 13.83 11.64
N PHE A 83 -2.49 14.91 11.82
CA PHE A 83 -2.82 16.00 12.75
C PHE A 83 -4.12 16.73 12.40
N TYR A 84 -4.44 16.79 11.12
CA TYR A 84 -5.62 17.47 10.62
C TYR A 84 -6.79 16.51 10.46
N GLN A 85 -6.50 15.26 10.07
CA GLN A 85 -7.48 14.18 10.00
C GLN A 85 -8.18 13.96 11.35
N ILE A 86 -7.41 13.81 12.44
CA ILE A 86 -7.98 13.65 13.80
C ILE A 86 -8.76 14.90 14.26
N PHE A 87 -8.44 16.07 13.70
CA PHE A 87 -9.12 17.32 14.00
C PHE A 87 -10.50 17.42 13.33
N THR A 88 -10.81 16.59 12.32
CA THR A 88 -12.09 16.73 11.59
C THR A 88 -13.31 16.23 12.37
N GLN A 89 -13.15 15.22 13.24
CA GLN A 89 -14.25 14.58 13.95
C GLN A 89 -14.49 15.19 15.33
N LYS A 90 -15.68 15.79 15.54
CA LYS A 90 -16.01 16.49 16.80
C LYS A 90 -15.87 15.62 18.06
N LYS A 91 -16.42 14.40 18.04
CA LYS A 91 -16.35 13.47 19.18
C LYS A 91 -14.90 13.16 19.59
N LEU A 92 -14.03 12.98 18.59
CA LEU A 92 -12.62 12.70 18.82
C LEU A 92 -11.89 13.94 19.34
N ARG A 93 -12.18 15.14 18.79
CA ARG A 93 -11.65 16.40 19.31
C ARG A 93 -11.98 16.61 20.79
N ASP A 94 -13.24 16.38 21.18
CA ASP A 94 -13.70 16.52 22.56
C ASP A 94 -12.94 15.55 23.50
N LEU A 95 -12.75 14.30 23.07
CA LEU A 95 -11.97 13.29 23.80
C LEU A 95 -10.49 13.67 23.95
N LEU A 96 -9.90 14.22 22.88
CA LEU A 96 -8.51 14.65 22.81
C LEU A 96 -8.28 16.06 23.39
N GLN A 97 -9.34 16.71 23.87
CA GLN A 97 -9.34 18.08 24.38
C GLN A 97 -8.78 19.10 23.37
N LEU A 98 -8.99 18.84 22.09
CA LEU A 98 -8.65 19.74 20.98
C LEU A 98 -9.81 20.72 20.81
N GLY A 99 -9.58 22.02 21.00
CA GLY A 99 -10.61 23.05 20.77
C GLY A 99 -11.07 23.10 19.31
N ASP A 100 -11.96 24.03 18.97
CA ASP A 100 -12.52 24.10 17.59
C ASP A 100 -11.61 24.78 16.57
N ASP A 101 -10.57 25.51 17.00
CA ASP A 101 -9.64 26.20 16.11
C ASP A 101 -8.24 25.57 16.11
N ILE A 102 -7.87 24.99 14.96
CA ILE A 102 -6.56 24.35 14.74
C ILE A 102 -5.41 25.36 14.72
N ARG A 103 -5.68 26.65 14.44
CA ARG A 103 -4.66 27.71 14.39
C ARG A 103 -4.02 28.01 15.74
N GLN A 104 -4.64 27.53 16.81
CA GLN A 104 -4.10 27.66 18.16
C GLN A 104 -2.88 26.76 18.41
N PHE A 105 -2.64 25.76 17.55
CA PHE A 105 -1.56 24.79 17.69
C PHE A 105 -0.39 25.15 16.77
N LYS A 106 0.62 25.83 17.31
CA LYS A 106 1.76 26.39 16.56
C LYS A 106 2.52 25.34 15.75
N PHE A 107 2.54 24.07 16.14
CA PHE A 107 3.26 23.03 15.38
C PHE A 107 2.56 22.60 14.10
N VAL A 108 1.27 22.90 13.93
CA VAL A 108 0.48 22.49 12.75
C VAL A 108 -0.12 23.66 11.97
N SER A 109 0.10 24.90 12.42
CA SER A 109 -0.53 26.09 11.84
C SER A 109 0.46 27.13 11.29
N GLN A 110 1.73 26.76 11.06
CA GLN A 110 2.75 27.72 10.58
C GLN A 110 2.64 28.06 9.10
N ALA A 111 1.98 27.20 8.33
CA ALA A 111 1.86 27.30 6.89
C ALA A 111 0.43 26.93 6.44
N GLU A 112 0.27 26.05 5.45
CA GLU A 112 -1.04 25.69 4.91
C GLU A 112 -1.76 24.68 5.80
N ILE A 113 -3.03 24.96 6.09
CA ILE A 113 -3.88 24.09 6.92
C ILE A 113 -4.75 23.18 6.04
N THR A 114 -5.11 23.66 4.85
CA THR A 114 -5.97 22.96 3.89
C THR A 114 -5.19 22.63 2.63
N VAL A 115 -5.48 21.49 2.02
CA VAL A 115 -4.85 21.04 0.77
C VAL A 115 -5.89 20.99 -0.34
N PRO A 116 -5.66 21.64 -1.50
CA PRO A 116 -6.59 21.57 -2.63
C PRO A 116 -6.85 20.13 -3.08
N GLY A 117 -8.13 19.75 -3.19
CA GLY A 117 -8.55 18.43 -3.67
C GLY A 117 -8.47 17.29 -2.65
N MET A 118 -8.11 17.56 -1.40
CA MET A 118 -8.07 16.59 -0.30
C MET A 118 -9.12 16.94 0.76
N ASP A 119 -10.04 16.02 1.05
CA ASP A 119 -10.98 16.16 2.17
C ASP A 119 -10.46 15.37 3.38
N ASP A 120 -9.88 16.07 4.34
CA ASP A 120 -9.29 15.46 5.55
C ASP A 120 -10.29 14.61 6.34
N LYS A 121 -11.60 14.87 6.22
CA LYS A 121 -12.64 14.09 6.91
C LYS A 121 -12.84 12.73 6.26
N GLU A 122 -12.84 12.69 4.93
CA GLU A 122 -12.94 11.45 4.18
C GLU A 122 -11.65 10.65 4.30
N GLU A 123 -10.49 11.31 4.21
CA GLU A 123 -9.18 10.70 4.43
C GLU A 123 -9.07 10.08 5.83
N PHE A 124 -9.56 10.76 6.88
CA PHE A 124 -9.57 10.17 8.23
C PHE A 124 -10.41 8.89 8.30
N ARG A 125 -11.54 8.82 7.58
CA ARG A 125 -12.37 7.61 7.53
C ARG A 125 -11.63 6.45 6.87
N ILE A 126 -10.86 6.72 5.82
CA ILE A 126 -10.03 5.73 5.14
C ILE A 126 -8.92 5.25 6.08
N THR A 127 -8.22 6.17 6.75
CA THR A 127 -7.16 5.85 7.72
C THR A 127 -7.67 5.04 8.91
N ASP A 128 -8.81 5.41 9.51
CA ASP A 128 -9.37 4.68 10.66
C ASP A 128 -9.83 3.26 10.27
N ASN A 129 -10.46 3.12 9.09
CA ASN A 129 -10.81 1.80 8.54
C ASN A 129 -9.57 0.97 8.17
N ALA A 130 -8.48 1.60 7.73
CA ALA A 130 -7.22 0.91 7.47
C ALA A 130 -6.64 0.30 8.75
N PHE A 131 -6.71 0.99 9.89
CA PHE A 131 -6.31 0.42 11.18
C PHE A 131 -7.16 -0.81 11.56
N ASP A 132 -8.47 -0.79 11.30
CA ASP A 132 -9.36 -1.92 11.55
C ASP A 132 -8.99 -3.15 10.68
N VAL A 133 -8.72 -2.94 9.39
CA VAL A 133 -8.29 -4.01 8.47
C VAL A 133 -6.94 -4.59 8.89
N MET A 134 -6.05 -3.76 9.43
CA MET A 134 -4.74 -4.17 9.94
C MET A 134 -4.78 -4.78 11.35
N HIS A 135 -5.98 -5.01 11.89
CA HIS A 135 -6.22 -5.61 13.21
C HIS A 135 -5.59 -4.80 14.36
N PHE A 136 -5.62 -3.48 14.26
CA PHE A 136 -5.34 -2.61 15.41
C PHE A 136 -6.53 -2.66 16.37
N THR A 137 -6.24 -2.83 17.65
CA THR A 137 -7.26 -2.71 18.69
C THR A 137 -7.73 -1.27 18.82
N ASP A 138 -8.95 -1.05 19.30
CA ASP A 138 -9.43 0.30 19.56
C ASP A 138 -8.52 1.06 20.53
N ARG A 139 -7.94 0.37 21.52
CA ARG A 139 -6.96 0.98 22.43
C ARG A 139 -5.72 1.48 21.69
N GLU A 140 -5.12 0.68 20.82
CA GLU A 140 -3.95 1.06 20.02
C GLU A 140 -4.24 2.27 19.12
N LYS A 141 -5.39 2.29 18.44
CA LYS A 141 -5.83 3.44 17.63
C LYS A 141 -5.95 4.72 18.47
N HIS A 142 -6.65 4.63 19.61
CA HIS A 142 -6.84 5.79 20.48
C HIS A 142 -5.52 6.28 21.08
N ASP A 143 -4.60 5.40 21.43
CA ASP A 143 -3.30 5.80 21.97
C ASP A 143 -2.42 6.50 20.92
N LEU A 144 -2.50 6.11 19.64
CA LEU A 144 -1.90 6.86 18.52
C LEU A 144 -2.49 8.28 18.41
N TYR A 145 -3.82 8.39 18.43
CA TYR A 145 -4.51 9.68 18.34
C TYR A 145 -4.20 10.58 19.55
N LYS A 146 -4.18 10.03 20.77
CA LYS A 146 -3.77 10.75 21.99
C LYS A 146 -2.34 11.27 21.90
N THR A 147 -1.42 10.46 21.40
CA THR A 147 -0.01 10.84 21.25
C THR A 147 0.14 12.00 20.26
N CYS A 148 -0.57 11.96 19.13
CA CYS A 148 -0.61 13.06 18.17
C CYS A 148 -1.20 14.34 18.79
N ALA A 149 -2.32 14.23 19.51
CA ALA A 149 -2.94 15.36 20.19
C ALA A 149 -2.07 15.95 21.31
N ALA A 150 -1.33 15.11 22.05
CA ALA A 150 -0.40 15.56 23.07
C ALA A 150 0.73 16.40 22.46
N ILE A 151 1.26 15.99 21.30
CA ILE A 151 2.24 16.78 20.53
C ILE A 151 1.64 18.13 20.09
N MET A 152 0.37 18.16 19.68
CA MET A 152 -0.31 19.42 19.38
C MET A 152 -0.37 20.32 20.62
N HIS A 153 -0.76 19.80 21.80
CA HIS A 153 -0.77 20.58 23.05
C HIS A 153 0.62 21.05 23.48
N MET A 154 1.68 20.27 23.24
CA MET A 154 3.06 20.69 23.48
C MET A 154 3.45 21.95 22.70
N SER A 155 2.84 22.19 21.53
CA SER A 155 3.07 23.41 20.75
C SER A 155 2.57 24.70 21.42
N ARG A 156 1.73 24.56 22.46
CA ARG A 156 1.13 25.66 23.21
C ARG A 156 1.78 25.88 24.58
N PHE A 157 2.87 25.18 24.87
CA PHE A 157 3.60 25.43 26.11
C PHE A 157 4.17 26.84 26.06
N ALA A 158 3.71 27.67 26.97
CA ALA A 158 4.13 29.06 27.08
C ALA A 158 5.09 29.18 28.27
N PHE A 159 6.30 29.62 27.99
CA PHE A 159 7.32 29.89 28.99
C PHE A 159 7.69 31.37 28.98
N ARG A 160 7.90 31.94 30.16
CA ARG A 160 8.43 33.29 30.36
C ARG A 160 9.81 33.22 30.99
N GLN A 161 10.69 34.13 30.60
CA GLN A 161 12.04 34.23 31.17
C GLN A 161 11.94 34.99 32.49
N LYS A 162 12.50 34.44 33.58
CA LYS A 162 12.55 35.19 34.83
C LYS A 162 13.48 36.42 34.70
N PRO A 163 13.10 37.60 35.19
CA PRO A 163 13.92 38.80 35.03
C PRO A 163 15.24 38.81 35.81
N ARG A 164 15.34 38.04 36.90
CA ARG A 164 16.49 38.03 37.83
C ARG A 164 17.26 36.70 37.86
N GLU A 165 16.76 35.68 37.16
CA GLU A 165 17.37 34.34 37.07
C GLU A 165 17.40 33.96 35.58
N GLU A 166 18.49 33.35 35.09
CA GLU A 166 18.55 32.82 33.71
C GLU A 166 17.66 31.58 33.49
N GLN A 167 16.64 31.37 34.34
CA GLN A 167 15.71 30.24 34.28
C GLN A 167 14.36 30.65 33.68
N ALA A 168 13.78 29.75 32.90
CA ALA A 168 12.41 29.84 32.44
C ALA A 168 11.42 29.47 33.55
N GLU A 169 10.21 30.01 33.47
CA GLU A 169 9.06 29.55 34.25
C GLU A 169 7.86 29.38 33.33
N VAL A 170 6.97 28.44 33.68
CA VAL A 170 5.76 28.17 32.90
C VAL A 170 4.75 29.29 33.12
N ASP A 171 4.20 29.82 32.03
CA ASP A 171 3.25 30.93 32.05
C ASP A 171 1.81 30.43 32.26
N SER A 172 1.47 29.27 31.70
CA SER A 172 0.18 28.60 31.89
C SER A 172 0.34 27.08 31.93
N MET A 173 -0.31 26.46 32.93
CA MET A 173 -0.32 25.01 33.11
C MET A 173 -1.45 24.29 32.34
N ASP A 174 -2.37 25.02 31.69
CA ASP A 174 -3.51 24.42 30.99
C ASP A 174 -3.08 23.45 29.87
N SER A 175 -2.18 23.88 28.98
CA SER A 175 -1.69 23.02 27.89
C SER A 175 -0.76 21.89 28.38
N PRO A 176 0.19 22.14 29.31
CA PRO A 176 0.95 21.09 29.99
C PRO A 176 0.10 19.99 30.63
N MET A 177 -0.95 20.36 31.38
CA MET A 177 -1.84 19.38 32.01
C MET A 177 -2.58 18.53 31.00
N LYS A 178 -3.05 19.13 29.88
CA LYS A 178 -3.70 18.38 28.79
C LYS A 178 -2.74 17.39 28.14
N ALA A 179 -1.52 17.82 27.80
CA ALA A 179 -0.50 16.95 27.24
C ALA A 179 -0.12 15.80 28.19
N ALA A 180 0.13 16.10 29.47
CA ALA A 180 0.47 15.11 30.48
C ALA A 180 -0.66 14.10 30.70
N LYS A 181 -1.93 14.55 30.72
CA LYS A 181 -3.10 13.67 30.81
C LYS A 181 -3.22 12.72 29.62
N LEU A 182 -2.95 13.19 28.40
CA LEU A 182 -2.97 12.37 27.19
C LEU A 182 -1.83 11.35 27.16
N PHE A 183 -0.66 11.71 27.69
CA PHE A 183 0.46 10.78 27.90
C PHE A 183 0.27 9.83 29.09
N GLY A 184 -0.62 10.14 30.02
CA GLY A 184 -0.84 9.36 31.24
C GLY A 184 0.29 9.55 32.27
N ILE A 185 0.84 10.76 32.39
CA ILE A 185 1.93 11.11 33.30
C ILE A 185 1.57 12.29 34.20
N ASP A 186 2.39 12.53 35.22
CA ASP A 186 2.25 13.69 36.11
C ASP A 186 2.73 14.99 35.44
N ALA A 187 1.88 16.01 35.44
CA ALA A 187 2.14 17.28 34.74
C ALA A 187 3.24 18.12 35.40
N ASP A 188 3.30 18.12 36.74
CA ASP A 188 4.25 18.93 37.49
C ASP A 188 5.67 18.37 37.37
N GLN A 189 5.81 17.04 37.48
CA GLN A 189 7.07 16.36 37.23
C GLN A 189 7.54 16.54 35.79
N PHE A 190 6.63 16.47 34.82
CA PHE A 190 6.96 16.64 33.41
C PHE A 190 7.50 18.04 33.10
N ILE A 191 6.84 19.10 33.60
CA ILE A 191 7.30 20.48 33.41
C ILE A 191 8.58 20.75 34.20
N SER A 192 8.71 20.22 35.43
CA SER A 192 9.94 20.34 36.20
C SER A 192 11.12 19.68 35.49
N ALA A 193 10.92 18.53 34.84
CA ALA A 193 11.95 17.85 34.07
C ALA A 193 12.39 18.65 32.83
N LEU A 194 11.48 19.41 32.21
CA LEU A 194 11.78 20.28 31.07
C LEU A 194 12.52 21.56 31.50
N VAL A 195 12.10 22.22 32.57
CA VAL A 195 12.66 23.51 33.02
C VAL A 195 13.92 23.35 33.87
N LYS A 196 13.95 22.30 34.71
CA LYS A 196 15.04 21.98 35.65
C LYS A 196 15.46 20.50 35.52
N PRO A 197 15.93 20.08 34.33
CA PRO A 197 16.41 18.71 34.14
C PRO A 197 17.48 18.35 35.17
N ARG A 198 17.40 17.13 35.65
CA ARG A 198 18.39 16.52 36.53
C ARG A 198 19.44 15.89 35.62
N ILE A 199 20.64 16.48 35.59
CA ILE A 199 21.73 16.08 34.71
C ILE A 199 22.88 15.55 35.56
N LYS A 200 23.52 14.48 35.09
CA LYS A 200 24.72 13.95 35.74
C LYS A 200 25.95 14.71 35.26
N VAL A 201 26.62 15.40 36.16
CA VAL A 201 27.86 16.14 35.87
C VAL A 201 28.99 15.40 36.59
N GLY A 202 29.79 14.66 35.83
CA GLY A 202 30.78 13.74 36.39
C GLY A 202 30.10 12.58 37.13
N THR A 203 30.23 12.54 38.45
CA THR A 203 29.61 11.51 39.32
C THR A 203 28.36 11.99 40.05
N GLU A 204 28.10 13.30 40.11
CA GLU A 204 27.03 13.88 40.90
C GLU A 204 25.82 14.30 40.05
N TRP A 205 24.63 14.27 40.65
CA TRP A 205 23.41 14.75 40.03
C TRP A 205 23.14 16.19 40.40
N VAL A 206 22.97 17.03 39.39
CA VAL A 206 22.71 18.46 39.58
C VAL A 206 21.46 18.85 38.80
N HIS A 207 20.59 19.66 39.41
CA HIS A 207 19.49 20.30 38.69
C HIS A 207 20.02 21.51 37.93
N LYS A 208 19.93 21.47 36.61
CA LYS A 208 20.34 22.58 35.75
C LYS A 208 19.10 23.37 35.33
N GLY A 209 18.99 24.62 35.78
CA GLY A 209 17.96 25.52 35.26
C GLY A 209 18.23 25.88 33.79
N GLN A 210 17.19 25.84 32.97
CA GLN A 210 17.26 26.19 31.54
C GLN A 210 16.63 27.55 31.27
N ASN A 211 17.18 28.29 30.31
CA ASN A 211 16.57 29.53 29.83
C ASN A 211 15.37 29.24 28.90
N LYS A 212 14.56 30.26 28.58
CA LYS A 212 13.35 30.10 27.76
C LYS A 212 13.62 29.38 26.44
N GLN A 213 14.66 29.79 25.71
CA GLN A 213 14.99 29.21 24.40
C GLN A 213 15.39 27.74 24.52
N GLN A 214 16.17 27.38 25.54
CA GLN A 214 16.57 26.00 25.82
C GLN A 214 15.36 25.13 26.13
N VAL A 215 14.39 25.62 26.91
CA VAL A 215 13.17 24.88 27.20
C VAL A 215 12.31 24.72 25.94
N ASP A 216 12.13 25.78 25.15
CA ASP A 216 11.41 25.71 23.87
C ASP A 216 12.04 24.68 22.91
N TRP A 217 13.38 24.62 22.85
CA TRP A 217 14.11 23.61 22.10
C TRP A 217 13.94 22.21 22.66
N ALA A 218 14.00 22.03 23.99
CA ALA A 218 13.80 20.75 24.63
C ALA A 218 12.39 20.18 24.37
N VAL A 219 11.37 21.04 24.39
CA VAL A 219 9.98 20.67 24.05
C VAL A 219 9.89 20.25 22.57
N GLY A 220 10.51 21.01 21.66
CA GLY A 220 10.56 20.66 20.24
C GLY A 220 11.31 19.36 19.96
N ALA A 221 12.45 19.14 20.60
CA ALA A 221 13.25 17.91 20.51
C ALA A 221 12.44 16.70 21.00
N LEU A 222 11.76 16.85 22.14
CA LEU A 222 10.93 15.80 22.70
C LEU A 222 9.73 15.47 21.81
N ALA A 223 9.04 16.48 21.26
CA ALA A 223 7.93 16.29 20.33
C ALA A 223 8.36 15.51 19.07
N LYS A 224 9.50 15.88 18.47
CA LYS A 224 10.11 15.16 17.33
C LYS A 224 10.43 13.70 17.70
N ALA A 225 11.01 13.47 18.89
CA ALA A 225 11.41 12.14 19.33
C ALA A 225 10.20 11.23 19.61
N VAL A 226 9.17 11.74 20.29
CA VAL A 226 7.91 11.01 20.52
C VAL A 226 7.27 10.63 19.20
N TYR A 227 7.17 11.56 18.24
CA TYR A 227 6.59 11.27 16.92
C TYR A 227 7.38 10.20 16.15
N ALA A 228 8.71 10.34 16.09
CA ALA A 228 9.55 9.40 15.37
C ALA A 228 9.49 7.98 15.96
N ARG A 229 9.49 7.86 17.30
CA ARG A 229 9.41 6.55 17.97
C ARG A 229 8.00 5.94 17.82
N MET A 230 6.95 6.76 17.87
CA MET A 230 5.59 6.35 17.54
C MET A 230 5.47 5.83 16.10
N PHE A 231 6.08 6.51 15.12
CA PHE A 231 6.09 6.06 13.73
C PHE A 231 6.84 4.72 13.56
N THR A 232 8.00 4.57 14.20
CA THR A 232 8.72 3.28 14.23
C THR A 232 7.88 2.16 14.83
N TRP A 233 7.17 2.43 15.92
CA TRP A 233 6.27 1.47 16.54
C TRP A 233 5.11 1.09 15.62
N LEU A 234 4.51 2.07 14.93
CA LEU A 234 3.45 1.84 13.95
C LEU A 234 3.90 0.87 12.86
N ILE A 235 5.08 1.10 12.27
CA ILE A 235 5.64 0.20 11.24
C ILE A 235 5.86 -1.21 11.79
N LYS A 236 6.43 -1.34 13.00
CA LYS A 236 6.61 -2.65 13.65
C LYS A 236 5.27 -3.36 13.86
N ARG A 237 4.24 -2.63 14.29
CA ARG A 237 2.90 -3.18 14.53
C ARG A 237 2.19 -3.61 13.24
N VAL A 238 2.35 -2.84 12.17
CA VAL A 238 1.89 -3.20 10.82
C VAL A 238 2.58 -4.49 10.34
N ASN A 239 3.90 -4.58 10.51
CA ASN A 239 4.67 -5.77 10.10
C ASN A 239 4.28 -7.02 10.90
N GLN A 240 3.92 -6.89 12.18
CA GLN A 240 3.42 -8.06 12.94
C GLN A 240 2.18 -8.67 12.30
N THR A 241 1.29 -7.85 11.71
CA THR A 241 0.13 -8.34 10.98
C THR A 241 0.51 -8.90 9.60
N LEU A 242 1.35 -8.20 8.83
CA LEU A 242 1.71 -8.60 7.45
C LEU A 242 2.66 -9.82 7.38
N SER A 243 3.45 -10.04 8.43
CA SER A 243 4.48 -11.09 8.50
C SER A 243 3.98 -12.42 9.07
N ALA A 244 2.69 -12.53 9.43
CA ALA A 244 2.15 -13.67 10.17
C ALA A 244 2.31 -15.03 9.46
N ASN A 245 2.44 -15.06 8.13
CA ASN A 245 2.50 -16.27 7.31
C ASN A 245 3.82 -16.45 6.52
N LEU A 246 4.92 -15.82 6.97
CA LEU A 246 6.20 -15.81 6.23
C LEU A 246 6.93 -17.16 6.16
N GLU A 247 6.54 -18.15 6.96
CA GLU A 247 7.19 -19.48 7.02
C GLU A 247 7.16 -20.25 5.69
N GLY A 248 6.28 -19.87 4.75
CA GLY A 248 6.21 -20.43 3.40
C GLY A 248 6.90 -19.62 2.29
N SER A 249 7.58 -18.52 2.63
CA SER A 249 8.20 -17.63 1.64
C SER A 249 9.44 -18.25 1.01
N ALA A 250 9.55 -18.15 -0.32
CA ALA A 250 10.74 -18.60 -1.06
C ALA A 250 11.47 -17.42 -1.71
N ASN A 251 10.72 -16.44 -2.22
CA ASN A 251 11.20 -15.26 -2.93
C ASN A 251 10.45 -14.02 -2.44
N TYR A 252 11.06 -12.84 -2.60
CA TYR A 252 10.38 -11.58 -2.37
C TYR A 252 10.67 -10.58 -3.49
N ILE A 253 9.77 -9.61 -3.65
CA ILE A 253 10.00 -8.40 -4.45
C ILE A 253 10.08 -7.22 -3.48
N GLY A 254 11.21 -6.53 -3.49
CA GLY A 254 11.41 -5.30 -2.73
C GLY A 254 11.04 -4.07 -3.56
N VAL A 255 10.15 -3.23 -3.04
CA VAL A 255 9.77 -1.95 -3.65
C VAL A 255 10.32 -0.83 -2.78
N LEU A 256 11.34 -0.13 -3.29
CA LEU A 256 11.88 1.06 -2.65
C LEU A 256 11.14 2.29 -3.16
N ASP A 257 10.45 2.98 -2.25
CA ASP A 257 9.84 4.27 -2.48
C ASP A 257 10.50 5.29 -1.54
N ILE A 258 11.24 6.23 -2.13
CA ILE A 258 11.97 7.26 -1.40
C ILE A 258 11.68 8.62 -2.02
N ALA A 259 11.75 9.67 -1.20
CA ALA A 259 11.67 11.04 -1.67
C ALA A 259 12.69 11.28 -2.81
N GLY A 260 12.21 11.88 -3.90
CA GLY A 260 13.07 12.24 -5.03
C GLY A 260 14.06 13.35 -4.69
N PHE A 261 14.91 13.69 -5.66
CA PHE A 261 15.89 14.77 -5.50
C PHE A 261 15.20 16.13 -5.28
N GLU A 262 15.54 16.84 -4.20
CA GLU A 262 14.89 18.10 -3.81
C GLU A 262 15.83 19.29 -3.92
N ILE A 263 15.43 20.26 -4.74
CA ILE A 263 16.09 21.57 -4.84
C ILE A 263 15.05 22.64 -4.55
N PHE A 264 15.18 23.27 -3.38
CA PHE A 264 14.36 24.40 -2.93
C PHE A 264 15.20 25.68 -2.82
N ASP A 265 14.53 26.81 -2.57
CA ASP A 265 15.21 28.09 -2.32
C ASP A 265 16.06 28.05 -1.04
N SER A 266 15.64 27.29 -0.04
CA SER A 266 16.35 27.08 1.23
C SER A 266 16.51 25.58 1.48
N ASN A 267 17.71 25.02 1.23
CA ASN A 267 18.02 23.61 1.50
C ASN A 267 18.77 23.48 2.82
N SER A 268 18.30 22.63 3.73
CA SER A 268 18.90 22.44 5.05
C SER A 268 19.48 21.03 5.22
N PHE A 269 19.80 20.65 6.45
CA PHE A 269 20.40 19.36 6.82
C PHE A 269 19.59 18.17 6.31
N GLU A 270 18.26 18.24 6.37
CA GLU A 270 17.37 17.17 5.93
C GLU A 270 17.43 16.97 4.41
N GLN A 271 17.45 18.07 3.63
CA GLN A 271 17.61 18.02 2.18
C GLN A 271 18.98 17.46 1.77
N LEU A 272 20.04 17.73 2.53
CA LEU A 272 21.36 17.13 2.26
C LEU A 272 21.27 15.60 2.30
N TRP A 273 20.61 15.04 3.31
CA TRP A 273 20.44 13.58 3.43
C TRP A 273 19.56 12.99 2.33
N ILE A 274 18.43 13.64 2.01
CA ILE A 274 17.56 13.20 0.91
C ILE A 274 18.34 13.19 -0.41
N ASN A 275 19.05 14.27 -0.71
CA ASN A 275 19.85 14.38 -1.94
C ASN A 275 21.03 13.41 -1.95
N PHE A 276 21.68 13.18 -0.80
CA PHE A 276 22.77 12.21 -0.67
C PHE A 276 22.31 10.76 -0.93
N VAL A 277 21.14 10.36 -0.43
CA VAL A 277 20.60 9.03 -0.76
C VAL A 277 20.27 8.92 -2.24
N ASN A 278 19.68 9.96 -2.82
CA ASN A 278 19.42 10.00 -4.26
C ASN A 278 20.72 9.91 -5.08
N GLU A 279 21.81 10.54 -4.64
CA GLU A 279 23.14 10.41 -5.26
C GLU A 279 23.64 8.96 -5.23
N LYS A 280 23.53 8.27 -4.07
CA LYS A 280 23.91 6.86 -3.96
C LYS A 280 23.03 5.93 -4.79
N LEU A 281 21.71 6.15 -4.83
CA LEU A 281 20.80 5.35 -5.65
C LEU A 281 21.05 5.57 -7.14
N GLN A 282 21.39 6.79 -7.55
CA GLN A 282 21.78 7.07 -8.93
C GLN A 282 23.13 6.41 -9.27
N GLN A 283 24.10 6.40 -8.36
CA GLN A 283 25.35 5.65 -8.56
C GLN A 283 25.10 4.14 -8.63
N PHE A 284 24.20 3.60 -7.80
CA PHE A 284 23.77 2.21 -7.86
C PHE A 284 23.15 1.88 -9.22
N PHE A 285 22.32 2.77 -9.76
CA PHE A 285 21.80 2.66 -11.12
C PHE A 285 22.92 2.70 -12.16
N ASN A 286 23.84 3.66 -12.10
CA ASN A 286 24.93 3.80 -13.06
C ASN A 286 25.81 2.53 -13.07
N HIS A 287 26.13 2.00 -11.88
CA HIS A 287 26.91 0.79 -11.73
C HIS A 287 26.16 -0.45 -12.30
N HIS A 288 24.87 -0.61 -12.00
CA HIS A 288 24.10 -1.76 -12.51
C HIS A 288 23.80 -1.70 -14.01
N MET A 289 23.42 -0.53 -14.51
CA MET A 289 23.05 -0.38 -15.92
C MET A 289 24.25 -0.35 -16.86
N PHE A 290 25.40 0.18 -16.40
CA PHE A 290 26.53 0.45 -17.28
C PHE A 290 27.74 -0.44 -17.00
N VAL A 291 28.13 -0.62 -15.73
CA VAL A 291 29.36 -1.33 -15.39
C VAL A 291 29.10 -2.84 -15.38
N LEU A 292 28.15 -3.30 -14.58
CA LEU A 292 27.84 -4.72 -14.44
C LEU A 292 27.36 -5.38 -15.74
N GLU A 293 26.66 -4.63 -16.60
CA GLU A 293 26.21 -5.14 -17.91
C GLU A 293 27.40 -5.38 -18.85
N GLN A 294 28.38 -4.47 -18.86
CA GLN A 294 29.59 -4.62 -19.69
C GLN A 294 30.54 -5.68 -19.15
N GLU A 295 30.71 -5.77 -17.82
CA GLU A 295 31.46 -6.84 -17.16
C GLU A 295 30.87 -8.22 -17.46
N GLU A 296 29.54 -8.33 -17.55
CA GLU A 296 28.90 -9.58 -17.96
C GLU A 296 29.22 -9.93 -19.42
N TYR A 297 29.19 -8.95 -20.34
CA TYR A 297 29.55 -9.20 -21.74
C TYR A 297 30.99 -9.67 -21.90
N GLU A 298 31.92 -9.08 -21.13
CA GLU A 298 33.31 -9.49 -21.09
C GLU A 298 33.46 -10.92 -20.53
N ARG A 299 32.79 -11.21 -19.40
CA ARG A 299 32.78 -12.55 -18.79
C ARG A 299 32.27 -13.62 -19.76
N GLU A 300 31.20 -13.30 -20.48
CA GLU A 300 30.57 -14.17 -21.48
C GLU A 300 31.32 -14.19 -22.82
N GLY A 301 32.38 -13.41 -22.99
CA GLY A 301 33.22 -13.39 -24.19
C GLY A 301 32.51 -12.83 -25.42
N ILE A 302 31.54 -11.93 -25.23
CA ILE A 302 30.84 -11.26 -26.32
C ILE A 302 31.76 -10.16 -26.85
N GLN A 303 31.89 -10.07 -28.18
CA GLN A 303 32.60 -8.95 -28.81
C GLN A 303 31.85 -7.64 -28.52
N TRP A 304 32.38 -6.87 -27.56
CA TRP A 304 31.85 -5.59 -27.10
C TRP A 304 33.01 -4.63 -26.90
N GLU A 305 32.89 -3.41 -27.44
CA GLU A 305 33.83 -2.34 -27.17
C GLU A 305 33.37 -1.64 -25.90
N PHE A 306 34.24 -1.56 -24.89
CA PHE A 306 33.93 -0.89 -23.64
C PHE A 306 33.65 0.59 -23.91
N ILE A 307 32.47 1.06 -23.52
CA ILE A 307 32.09 2.47 -23.64
C ILE A 307 32.09 3.06 -22.24
N ASP A 308 33.05 3.94 -21.97
CA ASP A 308 33.03 4.79 -20.78
C ASP A 308 32.12 5.99 -21.01
N PHE A 309 31.11 6.15 -20.15
CA PHE A 309 30.15 7.25 -20.22
C PHE A 309 30.49 8.40 -19.27
N GLY A 310 31.54 8.28 -18.43
CA GLY A 310 32.01 9.37 -17.55
C GLY A 310 30.98 9.83 -16.51
N LEU A 311 29.95 9.02 -16.22
CA LEU A 311 28.87 9.31 -15.27
C LEU A 311 29.18 8.78 -13.87
N ASP A 312 30.42 8.88 -13.41
CA ASP A 312 30.81 8.41 -12.09
C ASP A 312 30.49 9.47 -11.02
N LEU A 313 29.52 9.17 -10.17
CA LEU A 313 29.10 10.04 -9.06
C LEU A 313 29.90 9.79 -7.78
N GLN A 314 30.84 8.83 -7.82
CA GLN A 314 31.64 8.44 -6.66
C GLN A 314 32.36 9.63 -6.03
N ALA A 315 32.89 10.58 -6.81
CA ALA A 315 33.54 11.78 -6.28
C ALA A 315 32.61 12.63 -5.39
N CYS A 316 31.33 12.79 -5.76
CA CYS A 316 30.37 13.52 -4.95
C CYS A 316 29.97 12.75 -3.69
N ILE A 317 29.82 11.43 -3.80
CA ILE A 317 29.51 10.56 -2.65
C ILE A 317 30.65 10.60 -1.63
N GLU A 318 31.89 10.52 -2.11
CA GLU A 318 33.08 10.57 -1.27
C GLU A 318 33.25 11.91 -0.55
N LEU A 319 32.97 13.04 -1.22
CA LEU A 319 32.96 14.36 -0.58
C LEU A 319 32.04 14.40 0.65
N ILE A 320 30.91 13.70 0.62
CA ILE A 320 29.92 13.70 1.68
C ILE A 320 30.26 12.66 2.77
N GLU A 321 30.67 11.45 2.37
CA GLU A 321 30.77 10.27 3.24
C GLU A 321 32.16 9.99 3.80
N LYS A 322 33.24 10.23 3.04
CA LYS A 322 34.59 9.81 3.45
C LYS A 322 35.02 10.52 4.74
N PRO A 323 36.01 9.96 5.46
CA PRO A 323 36.69 10.68 6.55
C PRO A 323 37.16 12.06 6.06
N LEU A 324 36.96 13.09 6.88
CA LEU A 324 37.15 14.51 6.51
C LEU A 324 36.20 15.03 5.40
N GLY A 325 35.13 14.31 5.09
CA GLY A 325 34.03 14.77 4.26
C GLY A 325 33.01 15.60 5.04
N ILE A 326 31.96 16.06 4.36
CA ILE A 326 30.97 17.01 4.89
C ILE A 326 30.31 16.51 6.19
N ILE A 327 29.96 15.22 6.25
CA ILE A 327 29.31 14.62 7.43
C ILE A 327 30.32 14.38 8.56
N SER A 328 31.53 13.92 8.25
CA SER A 328 32.59 13.68 9.26
C SER A 328 32.94 14.97 10.00
N ILE A 329 33.13 16.06 9.26
CA ILE A 329 33.42 17.38 9.84
C ILE A 329 32.25 17.88 10.68
N LEU A 330 31.00 17.59 10.28
CA LEU A 330 29.82 17.96 11.05
C LEU A 330 29.76 17.20 12.39
N ASP A 331 30.05 15.90 12.36
CA ASP A 331 30.07 15.06 13.56
C ASP A 331 31.16 15.49 14.55
N GLU A 332 32.34 15.86 14.04
CA GLU A 332 33.44 16.38 14.84
C GLU A 332 33.08 17.73 15.49
N GLU A 333 32.56 18.69 14.72
CA GLU A 333 32.15 20.00 15.23
C GLU A 333 31.00 19.90 16.25
N CYS A 334 30.16 18.86 16.19
CA CYS A 334 29.11 18.65 17.19
C CYS A 334 29.67 18.36 18.60
N ILE A 335 30.91 17.88 18.70
CA ILE A 335 31.54 17.52 19.98
C ILE A 335 32.35 18.69 20.55
N VAL A 336 32.73 19.67 19.72
CA VAL A 336 33.58 20.79 20.12
C VAL A 336 32.76 21.83 20.92
N PRO A 337 33.10 22.13 22.19
CA PRO A 337 32.28 22.98 23.08
C PRO A 337 32.08 24.44 22.65
N LYS A 338 32.84 24.92 21.65
CA LYS A 338 32.79 26.29 21.12
C LYS A 338 32.53 26.36 19.61
N ALA A 339 32.25 25.22 18.98
CA ALA A 339 31.90 25.20 17.57
C ALA A 339 30.49 25.77 17.36
N ASN A 340 30.32 26.50 16.27
CA ASN A 340 29.04 27.02 15.80
C ASN A 340 28.91 26.76 14.29
N ASP A 341 27.74 27.01 13.70
CA ASP A 341 27.51 26.70 12.29
C ASP A 341 28.44 27.49 11.36
N THR A 342 28.89 28.68 11.76
CA THR A 342 29.87 29.48 11.01
C THR A 342 31.27 28.84 11.02
N THR A 343 31.76 28.36 12.17
CA THR A 343 33.06 27.67 12.26
C THR A 343 33.04 26.37 11.46
N TYR A 344 31.90 25.67 11.45
CA TYR A 344 31.70 24.48 10.61
C TYR A 344 31.86 24.81 9.12
N VAL A 345 31.18 25.85 8.62
CA VAL A 345 31.27 26.28 7.22
C VAL A 345 32.68 26.75 6.85
N GLU A 346 33.37 27.46 7.75
CA GLU A 346 34.76 27.87 7.56
C GLU A 346 35.69 26.66 7.41
N LYS A 347 35.52 25.63 8.26
CA LYS A 347 36.27 24.37 8.14
C LYS A 347 35.99 23.66 6.82
N LEU A 348 34.73 23.58 6.38
CA LEU A 348 34.37 23.00 5.07
C LEU A 348 35.07 23.74 3.92
N ASN A 349 35.03 25.08 3.95
CA ASN A 349 35.67 25.90 2.93
C ASN A 349 37.20 25.70 2.93
N ASN A 350 37.85 25.69 4.09
CA ASN A 350 39.29 25.47 4.19
C ASN A 350 39.71 24.07 3.70
N GLN A 351 38.85 23.07 3.94
CA GLN A 351 39.12 21.70 3.55
C GLN A 351 38.91 21.46 2.05
N HIS A 352 37.77 21.87 1.49
CA HIS A 352 37.33 21.44 0.16
C HIS A 352 37.32 22.53 -0.93
N LEU A 353 37.25 23.82 -0.56
CA LEU A 353 37.12 24.90 -1.55
C LEU A 353 38.38 24.98 -2.44
N GLY A 354 38.18 24.91 -3.75
CA GLY A 354 39.27 24.92 -4.73
C GLY A 354 40.08 23.62 -4.82
N LYS A 355 39.81 22.63 -3.95
CA LYS A 355 40.46 21.32 -3.96
C LYS A 355 39.56 20.22 -4.52
N HIS A 356 38.26 20.26 -4.25
CA HIS A 356 37.30 19.24 -4.69
C HIS A 356 36.38 19.77 -5.81
N PRO A 357 36.22 19.06 -6.94
CA PRO A 357 35.45 19.56 -8.10
C PRO A 357 33.96 19.79 -7.81
N ASN A 358 33.36 18.97 -6.94
CA ASN A 358 31.94 19.07 -6.58
C ASN A 358 31.65 20.09 -5.46
N PHE A 359 32.64 20.74 -4.85
CA PHE A 359 32.42 21.71 -3.77
C PHE A 359 32.60 23.15 -4.26
N GLN A 360 31.60 23.99 -4.04
CA GLN A 360 31.60 25.39 -4.48
C GLN A 360 31.22 26.34 -3.35
N LYS A 361 31.76 27.56 -3.40
CA LYS A 361 31.30 28.65 -2.53
C LYS A 361 29.88 29.05 -2.96
N ALA A 362 28.99 29.29 -2.00
CA ALA A 362 27.66 29.80 -2.30
C ALA A 362 27.79 31.19 -2.96
N ARG A 363 27.19 31.36 -4.15
CA ARG A 363 27.08 32.69 -4.78
C ARG A 363 26.23 33.61 -3.90
N PRO A 364 26.39 34.95 -3.95
CA PRO A 364 25.49 35.86 -3.26
C PRO A 364 24.03 35.66 -3.75
N PRO A 365 23.02 35.69 -2.87
CA PRO A 365 21.62 35.58 -3.30
C PRO A 365 21.25 36.71 -4.27
N ARG A 366 20.64 36.38 -5.41
CA ARG A 366 20.04 37.35 -6.34
C ARG A 366 18.52 37.36 -6.14
N GLY A 367 17.91 38.52 -5.89
CA GLY A 367 16.46 38.64 -5.69
C GLY A 367 15.97 38.03 -4.37
N ASN A 368 14.82 37.33 -4.38
CA ASN A 368 14.18 36.71 -3.21
C ASN A 368 14.80 35.36 -2.77
N GLN A 369 16.02 35.03 -3.21
CA GLN A 369 16.66 33.76 -2.87
C GLN A 369 17.15 33.75 -1.41
N ALA A 370 16.97 32.62 -0.71
CA ALA A 370 17.42 32.47 0.66
C ALA A 370 18.96 32.50 0.79
N LEU A 371 19.43 32.84 2.00
CA LEU A 371 20.86 32.85 2.31
C LEU A 371 21.41 31.42 2.28
N ALA A 372 22.58 31.23 1.66
CA ALA A 372 23.25 29.94 1.57
C ALA A 372 24.73 30.10 1.92
N HIS A 373 25.27 29.09 2.59
CA HIS A 373 26.62 29.11 3.16
C HIS A 373 27.64 28.42 2.24
N PHE A 374 27.25 27.32 1.60
CA PHE A 374 28.06 26.60 0.62
C PHE A 374 27.17 25.93 -0.43
N ALA A 375 27.77 25.38 -1.49
CA ALA A 375 27.07 24.67 -2.55
C ALA A 375 27.78 23.37 -2.95
N ILE A 376 26.99 22.34 -3.27
CA ILE A 376 27.48 21.07 -3.79
C ILE A 376 26.96 20.88 -5.21
N VAL A 377 27.83 20.44 -6.11
CA VAL A 377 27.46 20.04 -7.47
C VAL A 377 27.07 18.57 -7.44
N HIS A 378 25.76 18.32 -7.43
CA HIS A 378 25.16 16.99 -7.54
C HIS A 378 24.89 16.63 -8.99
N TYR A 379 24.55 15.36 -9.27
CA TYR A 379 24.16 14.92 -10.62
C TYR A 379 22.94 15.69 -11.18
N ALA A 380 22.01 16.09 -10.31
CA ALA A 380 20.79 16.81 -10.68
C ALA A 380 20.99 18.33 -10.84
N GLY A 381 22.18 18.84 -10.49
CA GLY A 381 22.51 20.26 -10.54
C GLY A 381 23.18 20.76 -9.26
N THR A 382 23.51 22.06 -9.25
CA THR A 382 24.14 22.69 -8.09
C THR A 382 23.10 23.04 -7.02
N VAL A 383 23.26 22.47 -5.83
CA VAL A 383 22.37 22.72 -4.68
C VAL A 383 23.06 23.64 -3.69
N ARG A 384 22.34 24.66 -3.22
CA ARG A 384 22.82 25.67 -2.27
C ARG A 384 22.28 25.33 -0.89
N TYR A 385 23.17 25.05 0.06
CA TYR A 385 22.80 24.64 1.41
C TYR A 385 22.96 25.79 2.40
N ASN A 386 21.95 25.93 3.26
CA ASN A 386 22.02 26.76 4.44
C ASN A 386 22.40 25.89 5.65
N ALA A 387 23.63 26.09 6.15
CA ALA A 387 24.20 25.45 7.32
C ALA A 387 23.62 25.89 8.68
N ASP A 388 22.69 26.86 8.72
CA ASP A 388 22.09 27.33 9.96
C ASP A 388 21.46 26.18 10.75
N GLN A 389 21.81 26.10 12.03
CA GLN A 389 21.35 25.12 13.01
C GLN A 389 21.73 23.68 12.67
N TRP A 390 22.71 23.43 11.80
CA TRP A 390 23.12 22.06 11.44
C TRP A 390 23.71 21.31 12.64
N LEU A 391 24.53 21.97 13.46
CA LEU A 391 25.09 21.32 14.65
C LEU A 391 24.00 20.90 15.63
N GLU A 392 23.00 21.76 15.87
CA GLU A 392 21.88 21.43 16.75
C GLU A 392 20.98 20.34 16.17
N LYS A 393 20.69 20.40 14.86
CA LYS A 393 19.92 19.36 14.15
C LYS A 393 20.61 18.00 14.18
N ASN A 394 21.94 17.97 14.12
CA ASN A 394 22.71 16.74 14.13
C ASN A 394 22.92 16.18 15.55
N LYS A 395 22.97 17.05 16.58
CA LYS A 395 22.99 16.64 17.99
C LYS A 395 21.65 16.07 18.46
N ASP A 396 20.55 16.69 18.03
CA ASP A 396 19.16 16.38 18.44
C ASP A 396 19.05 16.06 19.95
N PRO A 397 19.52 16.94 20.85
CA PRO A 397 19.73 16.60 22.26
C PRO A 397 18.39 16.32 22.95
N LEU A 398 18.22 15.08 23.39
CA LEU A 398 17.03 14.63 24.11
C LEU A 398 17.18 14.88 25.60
N ASN A 399 16.12 15.34 26.26
CA ASN A 399 16.10 15.54 27.71
C ASN A 399 15.80 14.22 28.42
N ASP A 400 16.84 13.52 28.91
CA ASP A 400 16.74 12.26 29.66
C ASP A 400 15.77 12.34 30.85
N SER A 401 15.72 13.48 31.56
CA SER A 401 14.79 13.65 32.69
C SER A 401 13.33 13.63 32.24
N ALA A 402 13.02 14.26 31.11
CA ALA A 402 11.67 14.27 30.57
C ALA A 402 11.26 12.88 30.05
N VAL A 403 12.21 12.13 29.47
CA VAL A 403 11.98 10.74 29.05
C VAL A 403 11.75 9.83 30.26
N ALA A 404 12.50 10.01 31.35
CA ALA A 404 12.29 9.24 32.58
C ALA A 404 10.86 9.41 33.11
N VAL A 405 10.29 10.62 33.04
CA VAL A 405 8.88 10.87 33.38
C VAL A 405 7.93 10.19 32.39
N LEU A 406 8.21 10.21 31.09
CA LEU A 406 7.38 9.49 30.09
C LEU A 406 7.34 7.97 30.37
N LYS A 407 8.42 7.40 30.90
CA LYS A 407 8.51 5.97 31.28
C LYS A 407 7.73 5.62 32.56
N THR A 408 7.17 6.59 33.29
CA THR A 408 6.24 6.32 34.41
C THR A 408 4.80 6.10 33.94
N SER A 409 4.52 6.25 32.65
CA SER A 409 3.21 5.93 32.05
C SER A 409 2.86 4.44 32.16
N ASP A 410 1.60 4.08 31.90
CA ASP A 410 1.14 2.69 31.95
C ASP A 410 1.96 1.78 31.03
N LYS A 411 2.47 0.67 31.57
CA LYS A 411 3.29 -0.31 30.82
C LYS A 411 2.56 -0.93 29.64
N GLY A 412 1.23 -1.03 29.72
CA GLY A 412 0.38 -1.48 28.62
C GLY A 412 0.06 -0.41 27.58
N GLY A 413 0.43 0.85 27.81
CA GLY A 413 0.15 1.98 26.92
C GLY A 413 1.27 2.21 25.90
N LEU A 414 0.92 2.88 24.80
CA LEU A 414 1.84 3.19 23.71
C LEU A 414 3.07 4.00 24.17
N ILE A 415 2.89 4.98 25.07
CA ILE A 415 3.99 5.85 25.53
C ILE A 415 5.09 5.05 26.22
N TYR A 416 4.76 4.08 27.07
CA TYR A 416 5.77 3.23 27.68
C TYR A 416 6.47 2.37 26.63
N GLN A 417 5.71 1.72 25.74
CA GLN A 417 6.24 0.81 24.71
C GLN A 417 7.23 1.52 23.77
N ILE A 418 6.94 2.75 23.35
CA ILE A 418 7.87 3.49 22.48
C ILE A 418 9.18 3.84 23.18
N TRP A 419 9.24 3.89 24.51
CA TRP A 419 10.43 4.24 25.31
C TRP A 419 11.06 3.05 26.05
N GLU A 420 10.55 1.83 25.86
CA GLU A 420 11.01 0.63 26.57
C GLU A 420 12.49 0.32 26.32
N ASP A 421 12.92 0.42 25.07
CA ASP A 421 14.31 0.20 24.63
C ASP A 421 15.26 1.36 24.95
N TYR A 422 14.74 2.52 25.37
CA TYR A 422 15.56 3.69 25.69
C TYR A 422 16.05 3.64 27.14
N ILE A 423 17.36 3.59 27.32
CA ILE A 423 17.99 3.58 28.65
C ILE A 423 18.41 5.00 29.02
N THR A 424 17.76 5.58 30.03
CA THR A 424 18.11 6.91 30.58
C THR A 424 19.33 6.83 31.51
N ASP A 425 19.95 7.97 31.82
CA ASP A 425 20.99 8.03 32.87
C ASP A 425 20.51 7.54 34.24
N VAL A 426 19.21 7.69 34.53
CA VAL A 426 18.59 7.20 35.77
C VAL A 426 18.50 5.68 35.76
N ASP A 427 18.03 5.09 34.65
CA ASP A 427 17.96 3.64 34.47
C ASP A 427 19.35 2.99 34.61
N ARG A 428 20.38 3.63 34.04
CA ARG A 428 21.78 3.16 34.14
C ARG A 428 22.24 3.05 35.60
N GLU A 429 21.85 4.01 36.43
CA GLU A 429 22.26 4.03 37.83
C GLU A 429 21.49 3.00 38.67
N GLU A 430 20.18 2.84 38.46
CA GLU A 430 19.40 1.77 39.11
C GLU A 430 19.88 0.36 38.76
N LEU A 431 20.25 0.15 37.49
CA LEU A 431 20.86 -1.12 37.04
C LEU A 431 22.21 -1.36 37.71
N SER A 432 23.03 -0.31 37.85
CA SER A 432 24.32 -0.39 38.54
C SER A 432 24.20 -0.66 40.04
N ALA A 433 23.17 -0.11 40.69
CA ALA A 433 22.90 -0.31 42.12
C ALA A 433 22.37 -1.72 42.44
N ARG A 434 21.75 -2.42 41.48
CA ARG A 434 21.23 -3.78 41.62
C ARG A 434 22.27 -4.90 41.43
N GLY A 435 23.56 -4.57 41.34
CA GLY A 435 24.65 -5.56 41.28
C GLY A 435 24.68 -6.42 40.01
N LYS A 436 23.81 -6.16 39.02
CA LYS A 436 23.95 -6.69 37.67
C LYS A 436 24.97 -5.83 36.94
N THR A 437 26.24 -6.20 37.05
CA THR A 437 27.29 -5.71 36.16
C THR A 437 27.01 -6.23 34.74
N GLN A 438 26.08 -5.59 34.04
CA GLN A 438 26.23 -5.48 32.61
C GLN A 438 27.42 -4.54 32.41
N ASP A 439 28.46 -5.07 31.77
CA ASP A 439 29.65 -4.33 31.40
C ASP A 439 29.30 -2.92 30.98
N ARG A 440 30.14 -1.97 31.40
CA ARG A 440 30.15 -0.63 30.83
C ARG A 440 30.39 -0.78 29.32
N LYS A 441 29.33 -0.99 28.54
CA LYS A 441 29.27 -0.66 27.12
C LYS A 441 29.51 0.84 27.09
N LYS A 442 30.78 1.22 27.04
CA LYS A 442 31.28 2.47 26.48
C LYS A 442 31.10 2.45 24.95
N GLY A 443 29.96 1.94 24.47
CA GLY A 443 29.39 2.56 23.28
C GLY A 443 29.16 4.02 23.68
N LYS A 444 29.50 4.96 22.78
CA LYS A 444 29.12 6.37 22.95
C LYS A 444 27.69 6.38 23.52
N SER A 445 27.47 7.02 24.66
CA SER A 445 26.15 7.04 25.29
C SER A 445 25.10 7.32 24.22
N ALA A 446 23.92 6.71 24.29
CA ALA A 446 22.85 6.99 23.32
C ALA A 446 22.54 8.51 23.21
N SER A 447 22.97 9.31 24.20
CA SER A 447 22.94 10.78 24.20
C SER A 447 24.00 11.49 23.32
N PHE A 448 24.97 10.78 22.75
CA PHE A 448 26.02 11.32 21.87
C PHE A 448 26.05 10.67 20.47
N LEU A 449 25.07 9.81 20.13
CA LEU A 449 24.92 9.31 18.77
C LEU A 449 24.28 10.41 17.90
N THR A 450 25.03 10.95 16.94
CA THR A 450 24.53 11.99 16.04
C THR A 450 23.49 11.43 15.07
N VAL A 451 22.56 12.28 14.62
CA VAL A 451 21.53 11.90 13.64
C VAL A 451 22.16 11.37 12.35
N SER A 452 23.26 11.98 11.92
CA SER A 452 24.07 11.53 10.79
C SER A 452 24.58 10.10 10.90
N THR A 453 24.96 9.64 12.10
CA THR A 453 25.47 8.29 12.31
C THR A 453 24.34 7.27 12.13
N MET A 454 23.17 7.55 12.71
CA MET A 454 21.97 6.72 12.50
C MET A 454 21.58 6.64 11.02
N TYR A 455 21.61 7.77 10.32
CA TYR A 455 21.27 7.81 8.88
C TYR A 455 22.30 7.09 8.01
N ARG A 456 23.60 7.16 8.36
CA ARG A 456 24.67 6.43 7.67
C ARG A 456 24.50 4.91 7.81
N GLU A 457 24.23 4.43 9.02
CA GLU A 457 24.00 2.99 9.28
C GLU A 457 22.75 2.48 8.55
N SER A 458 21.66 3.26 8.62
CA SER A 458 20.41 2.96 7.92
C SER A 458 20.60 2.89 6.39
N LEU A 459 21.34 3.85 5.82
CA LEU A 459 21.67 3.85 4.40
C LEU A 459 22.60 2.70 4.00
N ALA A 460 23.59 2.36 4.82
CA ALA A 460 24.48 1.23 4.57
C ALA A 460 23.72 -0.10 4.55
N SER A 461 22.78 -0.28 5.49
CA SER A 461 21.88 -1.45 5.52
C SER A 461 21.02 -1.53 4.25
N LEU A 462 20.42 -0.41 3.83
CA LEU A 462 19.62 -0.35 2.60
C LEU A 462 20.45 -0.73 1.36
N MET A 463 21.62 -0.11 1.18
CA MET A 463 22.50 -0.39 0.04
C MET A 463 22.99 -1.84 0.04
N GLY A 464 23.37 -2.36 1.21
CA GLY A 464 23.74 -3.76 1.38
C GLY A 464 22.63 -4.71 0.93
N MET A 465 21.39 -4.41 1.31
CA MET A 465 20.23 -5.18 0.86
C MET A 465 20.03 -5.09 -0.66
N LEU A 466 20.05 -3.89 -1.24
CA LEU A 466 19.84 -3.69 -2.68
C LEU A 466 20.87 -4.46 -3.52
N HIS A 467 22.13 -4.50 -3.10
CA HIS A 467 23.20 -5.25 -3.79
C HIS A 467 22.98 -6.79 -3.77
N THR A 468 22.18 -7.32 -2.85
CA THR A 468 21.83 -8.75 -2.83
C THR A 468 20.67 -9.12 -3.76
N THR A 469 20.01 -8.13 -4.35
CA THR A 469 18.80 -8.31 -5.17
C THR A 469 19.06 -8.01 -6.64
N HIS A 470 18.17 -8.46 -7.53
CA HIS A 470 18.16 -8.07 -8.93
C HIS A 470 17.30 -6.81 -9.13
N PRO A 471 17.88 -5.63 -9.44
CA PRO A 471 17.13 -4.39 -9.46
C PRO A 471 16.29 -4.22 -10.74
N HIS A 472 15.09 -3.67 -10.57
CA HIS A 472 14.24 -3.18 -11.65
C HIS A 472 13.93 -1.71 -11.40
N PHE A 473 14.19 -0.85 -12.38
CA PHE A 473 14.08 0.60 -12.22
C PHE A 473 12.82 1.16 -12.89
N ILE A 474 12.09 2.02 -12.17
CA ILE A 474 11.00 2.83 -12.70
C ILE A 474 11.37 4.30 -12.46
N ARG A 475 11.50 5.09 -13.54
CA ARG A 475 11.82 6.52 -13.45
C ARG A 475 10.60 7.38 -13.70
N CYS A 476 10.10 7.97 -12.62
CA CYS A 476 9.00 8.93 -12.67
C CYS A 476 9.54 10.32 -13.08
N ILE A 477 8.88 10.97 -14.03
CA ILE A 477 9.25 12.31 -14.53
C ILE A 477 8.14 13.29 -14.18
N ILE A 478 8.50 14.42 -13.59
CA ILE A 478 7.57 15.49 -13.26
C ILE A 478 7.20 16.23 -14.55
N PRO A 479 5.92 16.28 -14.93
CA PRO A 479 5.52 16.93 -16.19
C PRO A 479 5.47 18.46 -16.06
N ASN A 480 5.12 19.02 -14.90
CA ASN A 480 5.08 20.46 -14.64
C ASN A 480 5.09 20.75 -13.13
N GLU A 481 5.52 21.96 -12.73
CA GLU A 481 5.49 22.40 -11.33
C GLU A 481 4.11 22.93 -10.88
N LYS A 482 3.19 23.18 -11.82
CA LYS A 482 1.86 23.74 -11.55
C LYS A 482 0.85 22.71 -11.00
N LYS A 483 1.24 21.44 -10.88
CA LYS A 483 0.40 20.32 -10.43
C LYS A 483 -0.84 20.07 -11.31
N THR A 484 -0.80 20.50 -12.58
CA THR A 484 -1.93 20.38 -13.51
C THR A 484 -1.77 19.16 -14.40
N SER A 485 -2.81 18.32 -14.48
CA SER A 485 -2.82 17.19 -15.41
C SER A 485 -2.83 17.67 -16.87
N GLY A 486 -2.18 16.92 -17.76
CA GLY A 486 -2.13 17.20 -19.20
C GLY A 486 -1.19 18.33 -19.64
N LEU A 487 -0.60 19.09 -18.71
CA LEU A 487 0.39 20.12 -19.02
C LEU A 487 1.81 19.53 -18.95
N ILE A 488 2.64 19.81 -19.95
CA ILE A 488 4.05 19.42 -19.95
C ILE A 488 4.95 20.65 -20.13
N ASP A 489 5.95 20.77 -19.27
CA ASP A 489 7.00 21.78 -19.33
C ASP A 489 8.28 21.15 -19.90
N ALA A 490 8.56 21.45 -21.16
CA ALA A 490 9.64 20.81 -21.91
C ALA A 490 11.04 21.08 -21.32
N PRO A 491 11.43 22.32 -20.96
CA PRO A 491 12.68 22.59 -20.24
C PRO A 491 12.85 21.78 -18.96
N LEU A 492 11.80 21.67 -18.14
CA LEU A 492 11.83 20.91 -16.89
C LEU A 492 12.04 19.42 -17.14
N VAL A 493 11.31 18.85 -18.11
CA VAL A 493 11.44 17.44 -18.49
C VAL A 493 12.81 17.15 -19.10
N LEU A 494 13.32 18.04 -19.96
CA LEU A 494 14.65 17.90 -20.57
C LEU A 494 15.77 17.88 -19.53
N ASN A 495 15.68 18.76 -18.52
CA ASN A 495 16.65 18.79 -17.43
C ASN A 495 16.63 17.47 -16.64
N GLN A 496 15.43 16.97 -16.29
CA GLN A 496 15.27 15.68 -15.60
C GLN A 496 15.83 14.50 -16.40
N LEU A 497 15.55 14.43 -17.71
CA LEU A 497 16.05 13.34 -18.57
C LEU A 497 17.58 13.33 -18.68
N THR A 498 18.19 14.53 -18.69
CA THR A 498 19.65 14.71 -18.75
C THR A 498 20.28 14.31 -17.42
N CYS A 499 19.83 14.89 -16.31
CA CYS A 499 20.37 14.63 -14.99
C CYS A 499 20.22 13.17 -14.57
N ASN A 500 19.05 12.56 -14.79
CA ASN A 500 18.84 11.16 -14.44
C ASN A 500 19.70 10.21 -15.30
N GLY A 501 20.37 10.67 -16.36
CA GLY A 501 21.12 9.80 -17.27
C GLY A 501 20.22 8.83 -18.05
N VAL A 502 18.98 9.24 -18.32
CA VAL A 502 18.00 8.42 -19.08
C VAL A 502 18.46 8.28 -20.53
N LEU A 503 19.04 9.34 -21.11
CA LEU A 503 19.53 9.32 -22.48
C LEU A 503 20.66 8.31 -22.65
N GLU A 504 21.60 8.27 -21.71
CA GLU A 504 22.72 7.34 -21.68
C GLU A 504 22.24 5.91 -21.43
N GLY A 505 21.28 5.72 -20.50
CA GLY A 505 20.55 4.46 -20.30
C GLY A 505 19.97 3.90 -21.60
N ILE A 506 19.21 4.72 -22.33
CA ILE A 506 18.59 4.32 -23.61
C ILE A 506 19.65 4.02 -24.67
N ARG A 507 20.73 4.81 -24.75
CA ARG A 507 21.83 4.56 -25.69
C ARG A 507 22.47 3.20 -25.43
N ILE A 508 22.69 2.82 -24.17
CA ILE A 508 23.27 1.52 -23.83
C ILE A 508 22.29 0.38 -24.13
N CYS A 509 21.02 0.50 -23.74
CA CYS A 509 20.02 -0.54 -24.02
C CYS A 509 19.78 -0.73 -25.52
N ARG A 510 19.97 0.31 -26.35
CA ARG A 510 19.87 0.23 -27.80
C ARG A 510 21.09 -0.39 -28.45
N LYS A 511 22.29 -0.08 -27.97
CA LYS A 511 23.56 -0.63 -28.49
C LYS A 511 23.78 -2.07 -28.03
N GLY A 512 23.52 -2.34 -26.75
CA GLY A 512 23.71 -3.63 -26.08
C GLY A 512 22.54 -4.61 -26.26
N PHE A 513 22.53 -5.62 -25.40
CA PHE A 513 21.63 -6.77 -25.44
C PHE A 513 20.96 -6.97 -24.07
N PRO A 514 19.95 -6.13 -23.72
CA PRO A 514 19.42 -6.05 -22.36
C PRO A 514 18.68 -7.31 -21.89
N ASN A 515 18.27 -8.19 -22.80
CA ASN A 515 17.59 -9.43 -22.45
C ASN A 515 18.57 -10.60 -22.57
N ARG A 516 18.73 -11.37 -21.49
CA ARG A 516 19.60 -12.54 -21.45
C ARG A 516 18.90 -13.76 -20.88
N MET A 517 19.19 -14.94 -21.41
CA MET A 517 18.65 -16.21 -20.95
C MET A 517 19.75 -17.26 -20.91
N THR A 518 19.73 -18.14 -19.91
CA THR A 518 20.64 -19.30 -19.90
C THR A 518 20.26 -20.24 -21.03
N PHE A 519 21.21 -21.03 -21.53
CA PHE A 519 20.92 -22.00 -22.59
C PHE A 519 19.84 -23.01 -22.20
N ALA A 520 19.85 -23.47 -20.95
CA ALA A 520 18.83 -24.38 -20.44
C ALA A 520 17.42 -23.76 -20.51
N ASP A 521 17.27 -22.51 -20.07
CA ASP A 521 15.97 -21.83 -20.05
C ASP A 521 15.51 -21.45 -21.46
N PHE A 522 16.43 -20.97 -22.32
CA PHE A 522 16.12 -20.68 -23.73
C PHE A 522 15.62 -21.93 -24.46
N ARG A 523 16.35 -23.05 -24.34
CA ARG A 523 15.95 -24.34 -24.92
C ARG A 523 14.58 -24.76 -24.40
N PHE A 524 14.39 -24.81 -23.08
CA PHE A 524 13.14 -25.25 -22.47
C PHE A 524 11.95 -24.41 -22.93
N ARG A 525 12.11 -23.09 -22.97
CA ARG A 525 11.02 -22.15 -23.27
C ARG A 525 10.65 -22.14 -24.75
N TYR A 526 11.64 -22.19 -25.66
CA TYR A 526 11.42 -22.05 -27.11
C TYR A 526 11.54 -23.35 -27.91
N ALA A 527 11.69 -24.51 -27.26
CA ALA A 527 11.80 -25.81 -27.94
C ALA A 527 10.70 -26.04 -28.99
N ILE A 528 9.47 -25.57 -28.74
CA ILE A 528 8.33 -25.74 -29.66
C ILE A 528 8.55 -25.07 -31.03
N LEU A 529 9.40 -24.05 -31.10
CA LEU A 529 9.70 -23.33 -32.34
C LEU A 529 10.66 -24.12 -33.25
N ALA A 530 11.47 -25.00 -32.68
CA ALA A 530 12.54 -25.74 -33.36
C ALA A 530 12.78 -27.10 -32.68
N ALA A 531 11.77 -27.97 -32.67
CA ALA A 531 11.76 -29.20 -31.88
C ALA A 531 12.91 -30.15 -32.21
N ASP A 532 13.26 -30.29 -33.49
CA ASP A 532 14.32 -31.21 -33.95
C ASP A 532 15.70 -30.76 -33.44
N GLN A 533 15.97 -29.45 -33.46
CA GLN A 533 17.23 -28.87 -32.98
C GLN A 533 17.27 -28.83 -31.44
N ALA A 534 16.12 -28.70 -30.79
CA ALA A 534 16.00 -28.74 -29.34
C ALA A 534 16.20 -30.13 -28.74
N ALA A 535 16.20 -31.20 -29.56
CA ALA A 535 16.43 -32.57 -29.13
C ALA A 535 17.90 -32.91 -28.82
N GLU A 536 18.84 -32.04 -29.22
CA GLU A 536 20.27 -32.17 -28.95
C GLU A 536 20.56 -32.29 -27.44
N LYS A 537 21.57 -33.07 -27.03
CA LYS A 537 21.82 -33.33 -25.59
C LYS A 537 22.36 -32.11 -24.87
N ASP A 538 23.35 -31.43 -25.45
CA ASP A 538 23.95 -30.23 -24.87
C ASP A 538 23.02 -28.99 -25.04
N PRO A 539 22.59 -28.34 -23.95
CA PRO A 539 21.76 -27.13 -24.03
C PRO A 539 22.40 -25.98 -24.82
N ALA A 540 23.73 -25.82 -24.76
CA ALA A 540 24.43 -24.74 -25.45
C ALA A 540 24.41 -24.94 -26.96
N GLU A 541 24.77 -26.15 -27.42
CA GLU A 541 24.71 -26.50 -28.83
C GLU A 541 23.26 -26.54 -29.36
N ALA A 542 22.30 -27.04 -28.58
CA ALA A 542 20.87 -26.99 -28.91
C ALA A 542 20.40 -25.55 -29.17
N SER A 543 20.74 -24.63 -28.26
CA SER A 543 20.35 -23.22 -28.35
C SER A 543 20.93 -22.54 -29.59
N LYS A 544 22.18 -22.83 -29.94
CA LYS A 544 22.83 -22.33 -31.15
C LYS A 544 22.13 -22.82 -32.42
N LYS A 545 21.92 -24.13 -32.55
CA LYS A 545 21.22 -24.74 -33.69
C LYS A 545 19.78 -24.24 -33.83
N MET A 546 19.09 -24.02 -32.71
CA MET A 546 17.74 -23.43 -32.70
C MET A 546 17.75 -22.00 -33.25
N LEU A 547 18.70 -21.16 -32.82
CA LEU A 547 18.83 -19.79 -33.32
C LEU A 547 19.18 -19.77 -34.81
N GLU A 548 20.10 -20.61 -35.26
CA GLU A 548 20.47 -20.77 -36.67
C GLU A 548 19.26 -21.12 -37.54
N ARG A 549 18.42 -22.07 -37.09
CA ARG A 549 17.16 -22.40 -37.79
C ARG A 549 16.23 -21.18 -37.87
N LEU A 550 16.06 -20.44 -36.78
CA LEU A 550 15.18 -19.27 -36.75
C LEU A 550 15.69 -18.12 -37.64
N VAL A 551 17.01 -18.03 -37.82
CA VAL A 551 17.64 -17.12 -38.80
C VAL A 551 17.39 -17.59 -40.23
N ASN A 552 17.59 -18.89 -40.50
CA ASN A 552 17.34 -19.48 -41.82
C ASN A 552 15.87 -19.36 -42.26
N GLU A 553 14.94 -19.48 -41.32
CA GLU A 553 13.50 -19.26 -41.54
C GLU A 553 13.11 -17.78 -41.62
N LYS A 554 14.08 -16.85 -41.54
CA LYS A 554 13.90 -15.38 -41.55
C LYS A 554 12.97 -14.85 -40.45
N LYS A 555 12.83 -15.59 -39.34
CA LYS A 555 12.04 -15.16 -38.18
C LYS A 555 12.83 -14.17 -37.31
N ILE A 556 14.16 -14.33 -37.25
CA ILE A 556 15.08 -13.46 -36.51
C ILE A 556 16.27 -13.10 -37.41
N GLN A 557 16.89 -11.94 -37.19
CA GLN A 557 18.13 -11.53 -37.84
C GLN A 557 19.34 -11.76 -36.92
N GLU A 558 20.50 -12.08 -37.49
CA GLU A 558 21.73 -12.39 -36.75
C GLU A 558 22.29 -11.19 -35.96
N ASP A 559 22.01 -9.95 -36.38
CA ASP A 559 22.43 -8.73 -35.66
C ASP A 559 21.65 -8.48 -34.36
N LYS A 560 20.52 -9.18 -34.18
CA LYS A 560 19.59 -8.99 -33.07
C LYS A 560 19.87 -9.86 -31.85
N PHE A 561 20.78 -10.82 -31.95
CA PHE A 561 21.19 -11.66 -30.84
C PHE A 561 22.70 -11.88 -30.84
N LYS A 562 23.24 -12.27 -29.68
CA LYS A 562 24.61 -12.75 -29.53
C LYS A 562 24.62 -13.97 -28.62
N VAL A 563 25.51 -14.91 -28.91
CA VAL A 563 25.67 -16.12 -28.11
C VAL A 563 26.94 -15.98 -27.27
N GLY A 564 26.78 -16.03 -25.95
CA GLY A 564 27.89 -16.03 -24.99
C GLY A 564 28.40 -17.44 -24.69
N LYS A 565 29.10 -17.58 -23.56
CA LYS A 565 29.63 -18.86 -23.05
C LYS A 565 28.57 -19.69 -22.34
N SER A 566 27.64 -19.07 -21.63
CA SER A 566 26.60 -19.74 -20.84
C SER A 566 25.17 -19.26 -21.14
N LYS A 567 25.05 -18.12 -21.84
CA LYS A 567 23.77 -17.42 -22.08
C LYS A 567 23.62 -16.98 -23.53
N VAL A 568 22.37 -16.78 -23.94
CA VAL A 568 21.98 -16.08 -25.17
C VAL A 568 21.54 -14.67 -24.80
N PHE A 569 22.00 -13.70 -25.58
CA PHE A 569 21.75 -12.28 -25.42
C PHE A 569 20.91 -11.75 -26.58
N PHE A 570 19.89 -10.96 -26.29
CA PHE A 570 18.93 -10.43 -27.26
C PHE A 570 18.81 -8.91 -27.15
N ARG A 571 18.66 -8.25 -28.30
CA ARG A 571 18.26 -6.84 -28.33
C ARG A 571 16.83 -6.67 -27.81
N ALA A 572 16.50 -5.44 -27.42
CA ALA A 572 15.15 -5.07 -27.00
C ALA A 572 14.10 -5.45 -28.08
N GLY A 573 12.96 -5.98 -27.64
CA GLY A 573 11.83 -6.38 -28.51
C GLY A 573 11.92 -7.79 -29.11
N ILE A 574 13.10 -8.41 -29.18
CA ILE A 574 13.27 -9.73 -29.82
C ILE A 574 12.67 -10.85 -28.97
N VAL A 575 12.81 -10.79 -27.66
CA VAL A 575 12.17 -11.74 -26.74
C VAL A 575 10.64 -11.68 -26.85
N ALA A 576 10.06 -10.48 -26.97
CA ALA A 576 8.62 -10.31 -27.18
C ALA A 576 8.17 -10.97 -28.49
N LYS A 577 8.91 -10.74 -29.58
CA LYS A 577 8.65 -11.40 -30.88
C LYS A 577 8.77 -12.94 -30.79
N MET A 578 9.73 -13.44 -30.00
CA MET A 578 9.90 -14.87 -29.75
C MET A 578 8.73 -15.47 -28.96
N GLU A 579 8.22 -14.76 -27.96
CA GLU A 579 7.02 -15.16 -27.22
C GLU A 579 5.78 -15.13 -28.13
N GLU A 580 5.61 -14.13 -28.99
CA GLU A 580 4.49 -14.12 -29.97
C GLU A 580 4.53 -15.34 -30.90
N LEU A 581 5.71 -15.70 -31.42
CA LEU A 581 5.87 -16.89 -32.26
C LEU A 581 5.56 -18.17 -31.48
N ARG A 582 5.99 -18.23 -30.22
CA ARG A 582 5.76 -19.36 -29.32
C ARG A 582 4.28 -19.50 -28.98
N ASP A 583 3.60 -18.41 -28.63
CA ASP A 583 2.17 -18.38 -28.34
C ASP A 583 1.34 -18.79 -29.55
N ALA A 584 1.71 -18.35 -30.75
CA ALA A 584 1.06 -18.79 -31.99
C ALA A 584 1.23 -20.31 -32.23
N ALA A 585 2.39 -20.87 -31.90
CA ALA A 585 2.64 -22.32 -31.99
C ALA A 585 1.88 -23.09 -30.89
N LEU A 586 1.94 -22.61 -29.64
CA LEU A 586 1.25 -23.18 -28.49
C LEU A 586 -0.26 -23.17 -28.67
N ALA A 587 -0.84 -22.08 -29.17
CA ALA A 587 -2.28 -21.97 -29.40
C ALA A 587 -2.81 -23.12 -30.26
N LYS A 588 -2.09 -23.52 -31.31
CA LYS A 588 -2.47 -24.66 -32.18
C LYS A 588 -2.51 -25.99 -31.41
N VAL A 589 -1.59 -26.19 -30.48
CA VAL A 589 -1.51 -27.41 -29.65
C VAL A 589 -2.54 -27.38 -28.52
N ILE A 590 -2.64 -26.25 -27.82
CA ILE A 590 -3.56 -26.05 -26.70
C ILE A 590 -5.02 -26.17 -27.15
N VAL A 591 -5.39 -25.68 -28.34
CA VAL A 591 -6.75 -25.87 -28.87
C VAL A 591 -7.08 -27.35 -29.08
N LYS A 592 -6.14 -28.14 -29.61
CA LYS A 592 -6.32 -29.60 -29.73
C LYS A 592 -6.46 -30.25 -28.35
N PHE A 593 -5.61 -29.89 -27.39
CA PHE A 593 -5.71 -30.41 -26.03
C PHE A 593 -7.04 -30.04 -25.35
N GLN A 594 -7.45 -28.77 -25.43
CA GLN A 594 -8.73 -28.28 -24.90
C GLN A 594 -9.92 -29.00 -25.54
N SER A 595 -9.89 -29.29 -26.84
CA SER A 595 -10.96 -30.05 -27.50
C SER A 595 -11.06 -31.49 -26.98
N ALA A 596 -9.93 -32.17 -26.76
CA ALA A 596 -9.90 -33.51 -26.18
C ALA A 596 -10.41 -33.51 -24.73
N LEU A 597 -9.98 -32.52 -23.93
CA LEU A 597 -10.44 -32.35 -22.55
C LEU A 597 -11.94 -32.06 -22.47
N ARG A 598 -12.46 -31.18 -23.31
CA ARG A 598 -13.90 -30.88 -23.37
C ARG A 598 -14.69 -32.12 -23.78
N CYS A 599 -14.19 -32.89 -24.75
CA CYS A 599 -14.80 -34.17 -25.14
C CYS A 599 -14.83 -35.16 -23.98
N TYR A 600 -13.69 -35.35 -23.29
CA TYR A 600 -13.59 -36.23 -22.13
C TYR A 600 -14.54 -35.82 -20.99
N LEU A 601 -14.55 -34.53 -20.63
CA LEU A 601 -15.46 -34.01 -19.60
C LEU A 601 -16.93 -34.17 -19.99
N ALA A 602 -17.26 -33.94 -21.27
CA ALA A 602 -18.60 -34.16 -21.79
C ALA A 602 -19.00 -35.63 -21.73
N GLN A 603 -18.09 -36.56 -22.04
CA GLN A 603 -18.32 -38.01 -21.91
C GLN A 603 -18.54 -38.41 -20.44
N CYS A 604 -17.73 -37.91 -19.51
CA CYS A 604 -17.91 -38.15 -18.08
C CYS A 604 -19.26 -37.62 -17.59
N HIS A 605 -19.63 -36.40 -17.99
CA HIS A 605 -20.93 -35.81 -17.65
C HIS A 605 -22.09 -36.59 -18.27
N TYR A 606 -21.97 -37.03 -19.53
CA TYR A 606 -22.96 -37.85 -20.19
C TYR A 606 -23.16 -39.20 -19.50
N GLN A 607 -22.08 -39.87 -19.08
CA GLN A 607 -22.19 -41.08 -18.27
C GLN A 607 -22.88 -40.84 -16.92
N GLN A 608 -22.64 -39.69 -16.27
CA GLN A 608 -23.38 -39.31 -15.06
C GLN A 608 -24.87 -39.12 -15.34
N LEU A 609 -25.24 -38.47 -16.44
CA LEU A 609 -26.64 -38.28 -16.85
C LEU A 609 -27.33 -39.61 -17.16
N LEU A 610 -26.67 -40.55 -17.85
CA LEU A 610 -27.20 -41.89 -18.08
C LEU A 610 -27.44 -42.66 -16.77
N LYS A 611 -26.49 -42.57 -15.83
CA LYS A 611 -26.65 -43.15 -14.48
C LYS A 611 -27.82 -42.51 -13.72
N GLN A 612 -27.98 -41.18 -13.81
CA GLN A 612 -29.12 -40.48 -13.21
C GLN A 612 -30.45 -40.92 -13.85
N GLN A 613 -30.51 -41.05 -15.17
CA GLN A 613 -31.72 -41.48 -15.88
C GLN A 613 -32.14 -42.89 -15.49
N ALA A 614 -31.19 -43.83 -15.42
CA ALA A 614 -31.44 -45.19 -14.93
C ALA A 614 -31.91 -45.18 -13.45
N ALA A 615 -31.28 -44.36 -12.61
CA ALA A 615 -31.67 -44.21 -11.21
C ALA A 615 -33.10 -43.64 -11.07
N TYR A 616 -33.52 -42.70 -11.92
CA TYR A 616 -34.87 -42.12 -11.86
C TYR A 616 -35.96 -43.16 -12.04
N SER A 617 -35.83 -44.08 -13.00
CA SER A 617 -36.82 -45.17 -13.19
C SER A 617 -36.90 -46.06 -11.96
N ILE A 618 -35.75 -46.47 -11.43
CA ILE A 618 -35.67 -47.32 -10.23
C ILE A 618 -36.32 -46.61 -9.03
N ILE A 619 -36.02 -45.32 -8.83
CA ILE A 619 -36.59 -44.54 -7.73
C ILE A 619 -38.10 -44.40 -7.91
N GLN A 620 -38.59 -44.06 -9.10
CA GLN A 620 -40.01 -43.90 -9.39
C GLN A 620 -40.78 -45.21 -9.13
N ASP A 621 -40.26 -46.34 -9.59
CA ASP A 621 -40.89 -47.64 -9.39
C ASP A 621 -40.87 -48.06 -7.92
N ASN A 622 -39.75 -47.84 -7.22
CA ASN A 622 -39.67 -48.09 -5.77
C ASN A 622 -40.65 -47.22 -4.97
N VAL A 623 -40.79 -45.93 -5.32
CA VAL A 623 -41.75 -45.02 -4.66
C VAL A 623 -43.19 -45.47 -4.91
N ARG A 624 -43.53 -45.87 -6.15
CA ARG A 624 -44.85 -46.42 -6.50
C ARG A 624 -45.13 -47.71 -5.70
N GLN A 625 -44.19 -48.65 -5.69
CA GLN A 625 -44.31 -49.90 -4.94
C GLN A 625 -44.42 -49.64 -3.44
N TRP A 626 -43.63 -48.72 -2.87
CA TRP A 626 -43.71 -48.33 -1.47
C TRP A 626 -45.08 -47.76 -1.10
N THR A 627 -45.66 -46.93 -1.97
CA THR A 627 -47.00 -46.34 -1.76
C THR A 627 -48.08 -47.42 -1.63
N THR A 628 -47.93 -48.54 -2.35
CA THR A 628 -48.78 -49.72 -2.24
C THR A 628 -48.43 -50.57 -1.01
N LEU A 629 -47.15 -50.92 -0.84
CA LEU A 629 -46.64 -51.80 0.22
C LEU A 629 -46.89 -51.25 1.63
N ARG A 630 -46.79 -49.92 1.83
CA ARG A 630 -47.01 -49.30 3.15
C ARG A 630 -48.43 -49.52 3.69
N LEU A 631 -49.40 -49.71 2.80
CA LEU A 631 -50.80 -49.98 3.14
C LEU A 631 -51.08 -51.49 3.29
N TRP A 632 -50.20 -52.35 2.78
CA TRP A 632 -50.40 -53.80 2.79
C TRP A 632 -50.20 -54.39 4.21
N PRO A 633 -51.21 -55.05 4.80
CA PRO A 633 -51.15 -55.54 6.18
C PRO A 633 -49.99 -56.53 6.44
N TRP A 634 -49.71 -57.42 5.49
CA TRP A 634 -48.60 -58.38 5.59
C TRP A 634 -47.23 -57.71 5.62
N TYR A 635 -47.06 -56.62 4.87
CA TYR A 635 -45.82 -55.84 4.88
C TYR A 635 -45.63 -55.07 6.20
N ARG A 636 -46.73 -54.54 6.78
CA ARG A 636 -46.71 -53.93 8.13
C ARG A 636 -46.39 -54.94 9.23
N LEU A 637 -46.88 -56.17 9.10
CA LEU A 637 -46.54 -57.27 10.00
C LEU A 637 -45.07 -57.68 9.83
N PHE A 638 -44.62 -57.87 8.59
CA PHE A 638 -43.23 -58.21 8.27
C PHE A 638 -42.24 -57.15 8.77
N THR A 639 -42.51 -55.85 8.58
CA THR A 639 -41.64 -54.77 9.07
C THR A 639 -41.55 -54.69 10.59
N ARG A 640 -42.62 -55.08 11.32
CA ARG A 640 -42.60 -55.21 12.78
C ARG A 640 -41.86 -56.46 13.27
N LEU A 641 -41.97 -57.57 12.53
CA LEU A 641 -41.31 -58.84 12.87
C LEU A 641 -39.82 -58.88 12.47
N LYS A 642 -39.45 -58.24 11.34
CA LYS A 642 -38.09 -58.24 10.77
C LYS A 642 -36.99 -57.84 11.78
N PRO A 643 -37.12 -56.77 12.59
CA PRO A 643 -36.11 -56.45 13.60
C PRO A 643 -36.06 -57.43 14.79
N MET A 644 -37.12 -58.23 15.01
CA MET A 644 -37.15 -59.27 16.05
C MET A 644 -36.51 -60.58 15.57
N LEU A 645 -36.37 -60.77 14.25
CA LEU A 645 -35.65 -61.89 13.64
C LEU A 645 -34.13 -61.63 13.69
N LYS A 646 -33.55 -61.81 14.89
CA LYS A 646 -32.09 -61.86 15.11
C LYS A 646 -31.50 -63.07 14.34
N GLY A 647 -31.20 -62.89 13.06
CA GLY A 647 -30.61 -63.95 12.23
C GLY A 647 -30.68 -63.78 10.71
N MET A 648 -31.42 -62.78 10.20
CA MET A 648 -31.50 -62.53 8.74
C MET A 648 -30.41 -61.59 8.20
N LYS A 649 -29.32 -61.33 8.93
CA LYS A 649 -28.13 -60.74 8.30
C LYS A 649 -27.49 -61.84 7.47
N SER A 650 -27.65 -61.78 6.15
CA SER A 650 -27.03 -62.70 5.20
C SER A 650 -25.52 -62.79 5.50
N ASN A 651 -24.95 -64.00 5.50
CA ASN A 651 -23.49 -64.18 5.58
C ASN A 651 -22.75 -63.28 4.56
N ALA A 652 -23.38 -62.96 3.43
CA ALA A 652 -22.82 -62.05 2.42
C ALA A 652 -22.70 -60.58 2.89
N GLU A 653 -23.58 -60.10 3.78
CA GLU A 653 -23.46 -58.74 4.35
C GLU A 653 -22.33 -58.67 5.38
N VAL A 654 -22.14 -59.74 6.17
CA VAL A 654 -21.04 -59.86 7.12
C VAL A 654 -19.71 -59.94 6.37
N GLU A 655 -19.63 -60.77 5.33
CA GLU A 655 -18.43 -60.91 4.49
C GLU A 655 -18.11 -59.64 3.68
N ALA A 656 -19.12 -58.85 3.29
CA ALA A 656 -18.92 -57.54 2.68
C ALA A 656 -18.44 -56.49 3.69
N LEU A 657 -18.95 -56.52 4.93
CA LEU A 657 -18.48 -55.67 6.02
C LEU A 657 -17.04 -56.02 6.41
N GLU A 658 -16.70 -57.29 6.52
CA GLU A 658 -15.35 -57.76 6.82
C GLU A 658 -14.33 -57.32 5.76
N ARG A 659 -14.67 -57.42 4.46
CA ARG A 659 -13.83 -56.86 3.40
C ARG A 659 -13.62 -55.35 3.54
N LYS A 660 -14.68 -54.61 3.85
CA LYS A 660 -14.63 -53.15 3.97
C LYS A 660 -13.86 -52.69 5.20
N VAL A 661 -13.97 -53.43 6.31
CA VAL A 661 -13.16 -53.22 7.51
C VAL A 661 -11.69 -53.44 7.18
N LYS A 662 -11.36 -54.52 6.46
CA LYS A 662 -9.99 -54.81 6.05
C LYS A 662 -9.38 -53.75 5.13
N GLU A 663 -10.13 -53.27 4.13
CA GLU A 663 -9.68 -52.17 3.25
C GLU A 663 -9.43 -50.87 4.04
N LEU A 664 -10.29 -50.56 5.02
CA LEU A 664 -10.14 -49.37 5.87
C LEU A 664 -8.96 -49.51 6.84
N GLU A 665 -8.74 -50.69 7.39
CA GLU A 665 -7.58 -50.99 8.24
C GLU A 665 -6.27 -50.85 7.45
N GLU A 666 -6.20 -51.39 6.24
CA GLU A 666 -5.03 -51.26 5.36
C GLU A 666 -4.76 -49.80 4.96
N PHE A 667 -5.81 -49.04 4.62
CA PHE A 667 -5.69 -47.61 4.31
C PHE A 667 -5.22 -46.80 5.53
N SER A 668 -5.80 -47.05 6.71
CA SER A 668 -5.42 -46.38 7.96
C SER A 668 -3.97 -46.68 8.34
N ALA A 669 -3.52 -47.93 8.20
CA ALA A 669 -2.13 -48.29 8.49
C ALA A 669 -1.13 -47.60 7.53
N ALA A 670 -1.49 -47.48 6.25
CA ALA A 670 -0.68 -46.77 5.26
C ALA A 670 -0.57 -45.27 5.60
N GLU A 671 -1.69 -44.65 5.97
CA GLU A 671 -1.73 -43.23 6.35
C GLU A 671 -0.95 -42.96 7.65
N GLU A 672 -1.09 -43.82 8.66
CA GLU A 672 -0.31 -43.72 9.90
C GLU A 672 1.19 -43.87 9.66
N LEU A 673 1.59 -44.77 8.75
CA LEU A 673 3.00 -44.93 8.38
C LEU A 673 3.54 -43.69 7.68
N GLN A 674 2.77 -43.09 6.77
CA GLN A 674 3.11 -41.83 6.12
C GLN A 674 3.21 -40.67 7.11
N ARG A 675 2.24 -40.57 8.03
CA ARG A 675 2.24 -39.56 9.09
C ARG A 675 3.47 -39.66 9.98
N LYS A 676 3.83 -40.88 10.44
CA LYS A 676 5.04 -41.09 11.25
C LYS A 676 6.31 -40.68 10.52
N LYS A 677 6.44 -41.05 9.23
CA LYS A 677 7.58 -40.59 8.41
C LYS A 677 7.66 -39.07 8.33
N TYR A 678 6.52 -38.39 8.18
CA TYR A 678 6.47 -36.94 8.13
C TYR A 678 6.75 -36.27 9.48
N GLU A 679 6.29 -36.85 10.59
CA GLU A 679 6.61 -36.39 11.95
C GLU A 679 8.10 -36.55 12.26
N ASP A 680 8.73 -37.67 11.88
CA ASP A 680 10.17 -37.88 12.04
C ASP A 680 11.00 -36.92 11.18
N GLU A 681 10.62 -36.71 9.91
CA GLU A 681 11.27 -35.71 9.06
C GLU A 681 11.12 -34.28 9.59
N LEU A 682 9.97 -33.95 10.18
CA LEU A 682 9.75 -32.66 10.81
C LEU A 682 10.64 -32.50 12.04
N ARG A 683 10.74 -33.53 12.90
CA ARG A 683 11.60 -33.50 14.10
C ARG A 683 13.06 -33.23 13.73
N VAL A 684 13.60 -33.96 12.74
CA VAL A 684 14.98 -33.75 12.27
C VAL A 684 15.20 -32.33 11.74
N LYS A 685 14.22 -31.77 11.03
CA LYS A 685 14.32 -30.37 10.55
C LYS A 685 14.27 -29.36 11.69
N THR A 686 13.41 -29.57 12.68
CA THR A 686 13.33 -28.68 13.85
C THR A 686 14.64 -28.71 14.62
N GLU A 687 15.21 -29.89 14.84
CA GLU A 687 16.53 -30.06 15.47
C GLU A 687 17.63 -29.32 14.67
N GLN A 688 17.66 -29.46 13.34
CA GLN A 688 18.62 -28.75 12.47
C GLN A 688 18.44 -27.22 12.51
N TYR A 689 17.19 -26.75 12.57
CA TYR A 689 16.89 -25.33 12.68
C TYR A 689 17.32 -24.77 14.03
N GLU A 690 17.04 -25.47 15.13
CA GLU A 690 17.49 -25.10 16.47
C GLU A 690 19.02 -25.10 16.57
N GLU A 691 19.69 -26.09 15.97
CA GLU A 691 21.14 -26.15 15.91
C GLU A 691 21.73 -24.97 15.11
N SER A 692 21.14 -24.65 13.95
CA SER A 692 21.56 -23.52 13.11
C SER A 692 21.32 -22.19 13.82
N ARG A 693 20.19 -22.04 14.52
CA ARG A 693 19.90 -20.86 15.34
C ARG A 693 20.89 -20.73 16.49
N ALA A 694 21.19 -21.81 17.19
CA ALA A 694 22.18 -21.82 18.26
C ALA A 694 23.61 -21.58 17.74
N ALA A 695 23.93 -22.03 16.52
CA ALA A 695 25.19 -21.72 15.85
C ALA A 695 25.28 -20.23 15.49
N LEU A 696 24.21 -19.65 14.97
CA LEU A 696 24.12 -18.23 14.66
C LEU A 696 24.24 -17.37 15.93
N GLU A 697 23.55 -17.73 17.02
CA GLU A 697 23.69 -17.05 18.30
C GLU A 697 25.12 -17.16 18.87
N ARG A 698 25.77 -18.33 18.72
CA ARG A 698 27.18 -18.52 19.07
C ARG A 698 28.11 -17.65 18.22
N GLU A 699 27.91 -17.59 16.91
CA GLU A 699 28.68 -16.70 16.03
C GLU A 699 28.45 -15.24 16.36
N ARG A 700 27.22 -14.84 16.68
CA ARG A 700 26.89 -13.47 17.08
C ARG A 700 27.59 -13.10 18.37
N MET A 701 27.58 -13.99 19.37
CA MET A 701 28.35 -13.82 20.61
C MET A 701 29.86 -13.79 20.36
N LEU A 702 30.37 -14.61 19.44
CA LEU A 702 31.79 -14.62 19.08
C LEU A 702 32.20 -13.34 18.35
N MET A 703 31.38 -12.84 17.45
CA MET A 703 31.58 -11.56 16.76
C MET A 703 31.50 -10.40 17.74
N GLU A 704 30.59 -10.44 18.72
CA GLU A 704 30.51 -9.43 19.77
C GLU A 704 31.76 -9.48 20.67
N LYS A 705 32.27 -10.67 21.02
CA LYS A 705 33.56 -10.83 21.71
C LYS A 705 34.75 -10.32 20.89
N ARG A 706 34.83 -10.64 19.60
CA ARG A 706 35.88 -10.14 18.70
C ARG A 706 35.83 -8.63 18.55
N ASN A 707 34.63 -8.04 18.44
CA ASN A 707 34.47 -6.59 18.41
C ASN A 707 34.92 -5.96 19.74
N GLN A 708 34.66 -6.61 20.87
CA GLN A 708 35.15 -6.18 22.18
C GLN A 708 36.69 -6.24 22.25
N GLU A 709 37.31 -7.33 21.79
CA GLU A 709 38.77 -7.47 21.71
C GLU A 709 39.40 -6.41 20.80
N ILE A 710 38.77 -6.12 19.64
CA ILE A 710 39.21 -5.05 18.73
C ILE A 710 39.10 -3.69 19.41
N GLU A 711 38.02 -3.40 20.14
CA GLU A 711 37.89 -2.15 20.91
C GLU A 711 38.96 -2.03 22.01
N ASP A 712 39.28 -3.11 22.71
CA ASP A 712 40.29 -3.10 23.76
C ASP A 712 41.70 -2.97 23.18
N LEU A 713 41.98 -3.60 22.04
CA LEU A 713 43.20 -3.37 21.26
C LEU A 713 43.30 -1.90 20.80
N HIS A 714 42.21 -1.30 20.33
CA HIS A 714 42.19 0.13 19.98
C HIS A 714 42.44 1.03 21.19
N LYS A 715 41.93 0.68 22.39
CA LYS A 715 42.24 1.43 23.63
C LYS A 715 43.71 1.30 24.00
N MET A 716 44.29 0.10 23.95
CA MET A 716 45.70 -0.11 24.22
C MET A 716 46.58 0.66 23.23
N LEU A 717 46.26 0.60 21.93
CA LEU A 717 46.95 1.35 20.90
C LEU A 717 46.87 2.85 21.18
N LYS A 718 45.70 3.36 21.58
CA LYS A 718 45.52 4.77 21.95
C LYS A 718 46.38 5.17 23.15
N THR A 719 46.42 4.33 24.20
CA THR A 719 47.28 4.60 25.37
C THR A 719 48.76 4.57 25.01
N GLU A 720 49.19 3.69 24.11
CA GLU A 720 50.57 3.65 23.63
C GLU A 720 50.90 4.87 22.75
N THR A 721 49.98 5.32 21.91
CA THR A 721 50.16 6.58 21.16
C THR A 721 50.20 7.80 22.09
N ASP A 722 49.38 7.85 23.14
CA ASP A 722 49.40 8.95 24.11
C ASP A 722 50.75 8.97 24.88
N LYS A 723 51.28 7.79 25.27
CA LYS A 723 52.64 7.67 25.84
C LYS A 723 53.73 8.05 24.85
N LEU A 724 53.58 7.70 23.58
CA LEU A 724 54.52 8.08 22.51
C LEU A 724 54.53 9.60 22.32
N ASP A 725 53.37 10.25 22.35
CA ASP A 725 53.27 11.71 22.29
C ASP A 725 53.86 12.39 23.53
N GLU A 726 53.65 11.82 24.71
CA GLU A 726 54.24 12.32 25.96
C GLU A 726 55.77 12.18 25.96
N THR A 727 56.30 11.04 25.52
CA THR A 727 57.75 10.84 25.35
C THR A 727 58.31 11.76 24.27
N SER A 728 57.62 11.98 23.15
CA SER A 728 58.02 12.92 22.10
C SER A 728 58.09 14.38 22.60
N ARG A 729 57.13 14.79 23.45
CA ARG A 729 57.19 16.09 24.14
C ARG A 729 58.40 16.18 25.07
N ARG A 730 58.65 15.12 25.85
CA ARG A 730 59.80 15.03 26.76
C ARG A 730 61.14 15.11 26.03
N VAL A 731 61.25 14.47 24.86
CA VAL A 731 62.42 14.55 23.98
C VAL A 731 62.63 15.99 23.48
N LYS A 732 61.56 16.67 23.00
CA LYS A 732 61.65 18.09 22.60
C LYS A 732 62.06 19.03 23.74
N GLU A 733 61.62 18.73 24.96
CA GLU A 733 62.00 19.47 26.17
C GLU A 733 63.50 19.31 26.48
N LEU A 734 64.00 18.06 26.40
CA LEU A 734 65.42 17.72 26.58
C LEU A 734 66.31 18.31 25.48
N GLU A 735 65.85 18.34 24.23
CA GLU A 735 66.54 19.01 23.13
C GLU A 735 66.66 20.53 23.37
N LYS A 736 65.61 21.17 23.89
CA LYS A 736 65.66 22.58 24.29
C LYS A 736 66.63 22.82 25.46
N GLN A 737 66.72 21.90 26.42
CA GLN A 737 67.70 21.98 27.51
C GLN A 737 69.13 21.83 26.99
N LYS A 738 69.41 20.83 26.14
CA LYS A 738 70.72 20.68 25.46
C LYS A 738 71.12 21.91 24.68
N ALA A 739 70.18 22.55 23.98
CA ALA A 739 70.45 23.77 23.21
C ALA A 739 70.78 24.98 24.12
N LYS A 740 70.26 25.02 25.36
CA LYS A 740 70.64 26.04 26.35
C LYS A 740 72.01 25.76 26.94
N GLU A 741 72.28 24.53 27.36
CA GLU A 741 73.59 24.13 27.91
C GLU A 741 74.72 24.31 26.89
N ALA A 742 74.45 24.04 25.60
CA ALA A 742 75.41 24.29 24.52
C ALA A 742 75.76 25.78 24.36
N LYS A 743 74.78 26.69 24.51
CA LYS A 743 75.02 28.15 24.48
C LYS A 743 75.81 28.63 25.70
N GLU A 744 75.53 28.09 26.88
CA GLU A 744 76.28 28.41 28.11
C GLU A 744 77.73 27.92 28.02
N TRP A 745 77.98 26.78 27.38
CA TRP A 745 79.33 26.29 27.11
C TRP A 745 80.09 27.18 26.12
N GLU A 746 79.43 27.61 25.03
CA GLU A 746 80.02 28.50 24.03
C GLU A 746 80.43 29.87 24.63
N GLU A 747 79.65 30.38 25.60
CA GLU A 747 79.99 31.60 26.35
C GLU A 747 81.16 31.39 27.33
N LYS A 748 81.30 30.19 27.91
CA LYS A 748 82.39 29.84 28.83
C LYS A 748 83.72 29.63 28.09
N GLU A 749 83.68 29.07 26.89
CA GLU A 749 84.84 28.88 26.01
C GLU A 749 85.41 30.22 25.49
N LYS A 750 84.53 31.17 25.14
CA LYS A 750 84.92 32.55 24.81
C LYS A 750 85.56 33.31 25.98
N ARG A 751 85.34 32.86 27.22
CA ARG A 751 85.92 33.45 28.44
C ARG A 751 87.31 32.93 28.76
N LEU A 752 87.53 31.62 28.55
CA LEU A 752 88.82 30.95 28.79
C LEU A 752 89.88 31.29 27.74
N THR A 753 89.46 31.57 26.51
CA THR A 753 90.35 32.00 25.42
C THR A 753 90.96 33.38 25.66
N VAL A 754 90.24 34.27 26.35
CA VAL A 754 90.73 35.61 26.75
C VAL A 754 91.72 35.56 27.92
N GLU A 755 91.63 34.56 28.81
CA GLU A 755 92.59 34.36 29.91
C GLU A 755 93.89 33.69 29.44
N ALA A 756 93.82 32.76 28.48
CA ALA A 756 94.99 32.05 27.97
C ALA A 756 95.94 32.93 27.13
N GLU A 757 95.43 33.99 26.49
CA GLU A 757 96.25 34.93 25.70
C GLU A 757 97.05 35.94 26.56
N ALA A 758 96.72 36.07 27.86
CA ALA A 758 97.43 36.96 28.79
C ALA A 758 98.67 36.31 29.45
N GLU A 759 98.76 34.97 29.49
CA GLU A 759 99.81 34.25 30.23
C GLU A 759 100.97 33.74 29.34
N ALA A 760 100.82 33.84 28.01
CA ALA A 760 101.83 33.45 27.03
C ALA A 760 102.97 34.49 26.82
N THR A 761 102.97 35.62 27.55
CA THR A 761 103.97 36.70 27.41
C THR A 761 104.86 36.92 28.65
N ARG A 762 105.02 35.91 29.53
CA ARG A 762 106.02 35.97 30.61
C ARG A 762 106.89 34.71 30.71
N SER A 763 108.06 34.84 30.09
CA SER A 763 109.32 34.27 30.59
C SER A 763 109.61 32.79 30.37
N LYS A 764 109.97 32.54 29.11
CA LYS A 764 111.17 31.83 28.71
C LYS A 764 112.45 32.48 29.30
N GLN A 765 112.74 32.30 30.60
CA GLN A 765 114.03 32.68 31.21
C GLN A 765 114.24 32.09 32.63
N LEU A 766 114.49 30.77 32.74
CA LEU A 766 115.34 30.21 33.82
C LEU A 766 115.79 28.78 33.52
N ALA A 767 116.18 28.53 32.27
CA ALA A 767 117.15 27.48 31.99
C ALA A 767 118.52 28.02 32.40
N ASP A 768 118.83 27.94 33.71
CA ASP A 768 120.20 28.09 34.25
C ASP A 768 120.26 27.77 35.76
N ARG A 769 119.75 26.60 36.15
CA ARG A 769 120.32 25.85 37.30
C ARG A 769 120.51 24.38 36.99
N LEU A 770 121.13 24.16 35.83
CA LEU A 770 121.98 23.03 35.45
C LEU A 770 123.16 22.90 36.44
N SER A 771 122.87 22.64 37.71
CA SER A 771 123.89 22.28 38.71
C SER A 771 123.39 21.34 39.81
N ASN A 772 122.13 20.89 39.75
CA ASN A 772 121.69 19.72 40.54
C ASN A 772 121.40 18.49 39.65
N GLU A 773 121.84 18.55 38.40
CA GLU A 773 121.78 17.47 37.40
C GLU A 773 122.81 16.34 37.64
N LEU A 774 123.57 16.38 38.74
CA LEU A 774 124.46 15.29 39.14
C LEU A 774 123.88 14.37 40.23
N LYS A 775 122.73 14.71 40.83
CA LYS A 775 122.02 13.84 41.80
C LYS A 775 120.67 13.31 41.30
N LEU A 776 120.05 13.94 40.31
CA LEU A 776 118.76 13.50 39.74
C LEU A 776 118.89 12.29 38.78
N GLN A 777 120.05 12.12 38.15
CA GLN A 777 120.34 10.98 37.25
C GLN A 777 120.55 9.64 37.99
N GLN A 778 120.73 9.65 39.32
CA GLN A 778 120.79 8.43 40.13
C GLN A 778 119.39 7.94 40.58
N ASP A 779 118.38 8.80 40.59
CA ASP A 779 116.99 8.43 40.92
C ASP A 779 116.10 8.13 39.69
N GLU A 780 116.44 8.66 38.50
CA GLU A 780 115.71 8.33 37.26
C GLU A 780 115.99 6.91 36.75
N ASN A 781 117.19 6.36 36.99
CA ASN A 781 117.51 4.97 36.63
C ASN A 781 116.72 3.93 37.45
N GLN A 782 116.35 4.26 38.70
CA GLN A 782 115.49 3.41 39.53
C GLN A 782 114.00 3.52 39.14
N LYS A 783 113.56 4.68 38.65
CA LYS A 783 112.19 4.89 38.12
C LYS A 783 111.97 4.21 36.77
N LEU A 784 112.97 4.17 35.88
CA LEU A 784 112.90 3.45 34.60
C LEU A 784 112.87 1.92 34.77
N ILE A 785 113.56 1.36 35.77
CA ILE A 785 113.45 -0.07 36.12
C ILE A 785 112.05 -0.43 36.64
N ASN A 786 111.43 0.45 37.42
CA ASN A 786 110.07 0.26 37.92
C ASN A 786 108.99 0.49 36.85
N GLN A 787 109.19 1.42 35.91
CA GLN A 787 108.30 1.59 34.75
C GLN A 787 108.38 0.40 33.78
N ARG A 788 109.55 -0.19 33.57
CA ARG A 788 109.68 -1.39 32.71
C ARG A 788 108.97 -2.61 33.30
N LYS A 789 108.97 -2.75 34.64
CA LYS A 789 108.18 -3.78 35.35
C LYS A 789 106.68 -3.50 35.32
N ALA A 790 106.25 -2.24 35.47
CA ALA A 790 104.84 -1.85 35.36
C ALA A 790 104.29 -2.02 33.92
N GLN A 791 105.12 -1.75 32.90
CA GLN A 791 104.74 -1.93 31.49
C GLN A 791 104.71 -3.41 31.09
N ALA A 792 105.56 -4.26 31.68
CA ALA A 792 105.49 -5.71 31.52
C ALA A 792 104.20 -6.29 32.14
N LEU A 793 103.80 -5.80 33.33
CA LEU A 793 102.53 -6.18 33.99
C LEU A 793 101.28 -5.69 33.23
N ALA A 794 101.32 -4.47 32.69
CA ALA A 794 100.23 -3.94 31.85
C ALA A 794 100.10 -4.70 30.52
N ASN A 795 101.21 -5.14 29.93
CA ASN A 795 101.17 -5.98 28.73
C ASN A 795 100.62 -7.38 29.03
N THR A 796 100.93 -7.99 30.17
CA THR A 796 100.28 -9.25 30.57
C THR A 796 98.78 -9.07 30.84
N GLU A 797 98.36 -7.99 31.50
CA GLU A 797 96.92 -7.71 31.71
C GLU A 797 96.17 -7.40 30.42
N LEU A 798 96.79 -6.72 29.46
CA LEU A 798 96.21 -6.48 28.13
C LEU A 798 96.11 -7.77 27.33
N THR A 799 97.09 -8.66 27.43
CA THR A 799 97.05 -9.98 26.78
C THR A 799 95.97 -10.86 27.40
N ASP A 800 95.81 -10.85 28.72
CA ASP A 800 94.75 -11.57 29.43
C ASP A 800 93.35 -11.00 29.14
N ARG A 801 93.22 -9.67 29.01
CA ARG A 801 91.97 -9.03 28.56
C ARG A 801 91.65 -9.36 27.10
N LEU A 802 92.66 -9.44 26.23
CA LEU A 802 92.47 -9.84 24.84
C LEU A 802 91.97 -11.29 24.75
N ASN A 803 92.59 -12.19 25.52
CA ASN A 803 92.17 -13.59 25.62
C ASN A 803 90.75 -13.74 26.18
N MET A 804 90.38 -12.98 27.23
CA MET A 804 89.00 -12.99 27.75
C MET A 804 87.98 -12.41 26.76
N LEU A 805 88.35 -11.42 25.96
CA LEU A 805 87.49 -10.87 24.92
C LEU A 805 87.34 -11.83 23.73
N GLN A 806 88.41 -12.54 23.35
CA GLN A 806 88.33 -13.63 22.37
C GLN A 806 87.44 -14.77 22.85
N GLU A 807 87.57 -15.23 24.10
CA GLU A 807 86.66 -16.24 24.64
C GLU A 807 85.19 -15.78 24.71
N ARG A 808 84.95 -14.49 24.97
CA ARG A 808 83.58 -13.92 24.94
C ARG A 808 83.04 -13.84 23.53
N HIS A 809 83.89 -13.46 22.57
CA HIS A 809 83.55 -13.45 21.15
C HIS A 809 83.18 -14.85 20.68
N ASP A 810 84.00 -15.85 20.97
CA ASP A 810 83.75 -17.24 20.57
C ASP A 810 82.51 -17.83 21.25
N ARG A 811 82.23 -17.45 22.51
CA ARG A 811 80.98 -17.83 23.18
C ARG A 811 79.75 -17.18 22.53
N ALA A 812 79.83 -15.90 22.19
CA ALA A 812 78.74 -15.19 21.52
C ALA A 812 78.51 -15.71 20.10
N GLU A 813 79.58 -16.05 19.37
CA GLU A 813 79.50 -16.62 18.03
C GLU A 813 78.90 -18.03 18.04
N ASN A 814 79.25 -18.85 19.03
CA ASN A 814 78.61 -20.15 19.26
C ASN A 814 77.13 -20.03 19.63
N GLN A 815 76.75 -19.02 20.43
CA GLN A 815 75.34 -18.75 20.76
C GLN A 815 74.56 -18.27 19.53
N ARG A 816 75.16 -17.41 18.72
CA ARG A 816 74.59 -16.95 17.44
C ARG A 816 74.35 -18.11 16.49
N ASN A 817 75.32 -19.02 16.35
CA ASN A 817 75.18 -20.20 15.49
C ASN A 817 74.07 -21.14 15.98
N ARG A 818 73.92 -21.36 17.29
CA ARG A 818 72.80 -22.15 17.85
C ARG A 818 71.45 -21.49 17.61
N MET A 819 71.35 -20.19 17.82
CA MET A 819 70.11 -19.44 17.55
C MET A 819 69.76 -19.47 16.06
N GLN A 820 70.76 -19.46 15.17
CA GLN A 820 70.56 -19.61 13.73
C GLN A 820 70.05 -21.01 13.37
N GLU A 821 70.64 -22.07 13.93
CA GLU A 821 70.16 -23.45 13.73
C GLU A 821 68.74 -23.67 14.26
N GLU A 822 68.38 -23.05 15.40
CA GLU A 822 67.01 -23.09 15.92
C GLU A 822 66.03 -22.32 15.02
N LEU A 823 66.42 -21.16 14.50
CA LEU A 823 65.63 -20.37 13.55
C LEU A 823 65.37 -21.15 12.27
N ASP A 824 66.40 -21.75 11.68
CA ASP A 824 66.28 -22.56 10.47
C ASP A 824 65.35 -23.78 10.72
N SER A 825 65.43 -24.41 11.91
CA SER A 825 64.50 -25.48 12.30
C SER A 825 63.05 -25.01 12.45
N PHE A 826 62.82 -23.79 12.95
CA PHE A 826 61.48 -23.21 13.05
C PHE A 826 60.93 -22.80 11.68
N GLU A 827 61.76 -22.27 10.78
CA GLU A 827 61.38 -21.98 9.40
C GLU A 827 60.96 -23.26 8.66
N ASP A 828 61.72 -24.35 8.82
CA ASP A 828 61.37 -25.65 8.23
C ASP A 828 60.03 -26.20 8.77
N LYS A 829 59.78 -26.06 10.07
CA LYS A 829 58.50 -26.45 10.70
C LYS A 829 57.33 -25.59 10.19
N LEU A 830 57.54 -24.29 10.04
CA LEU A 830 56.53 -23.35 9.54
C LEU A 830 56.19 -23.66 8.06
N VAL A 831 57.20 -24.00 7.25
CA VAL A 831 56.99 -24.42 5.85
C VAL A 831 56.24 -25.76 5.77
N ALA A 832 56.53 -26.71 6.67
CA ALA A 832 55.78 -27.96 6.75
C ALA A 832 54.32 -27.74 7.16
N GLU A 833 54.07 -26.90 8.16
CA GLU A 833 52.73 -26.62 8.68
C GLU A 833 51.89 -25.82 7.67
N THR A 834 52.49 -24.87 6.94
CA THR A 834 51.82 -24.15 5.85
C THR A 834 51.43 -25.08 4.70
N ARG A 835 52.29 -26.04 4.31
CA ARG A 835 51.93 -27.07 3.32
C ARG A 835 50.77 -27.96 3.78
N GLN A 836 50.79 -28.40 5.04
CA GLN A 836 49.71 -29.21 5.61
C GLN A 836 48.38 -28.43 5.68
N LYS A 837 48.44 -27.13 6.01
CA LYS A 837 47.29 -26.23 6.00
C LYS A 837 46.72 -26.04 4.59
N ASP A 838 47.57 -25.93 3.56
CA ASP A 838 47.14 -25.81 2.16
C ASP A 838 46.53 -27.11 1.61
N GLU A 839 47.01 -28.28 2.06
CA GLU A 839 46.39 -29.57 1.75
C GLU A 839 45.02 -29.74 2.43
N LEU A 840 44.92 -29.38 3.71
CA LEU A 840 43.65 -29.39 4.45
C LEU A 840 42.64 -28.38 3.88
N ALA A 841 43.08 -27.19 3.46
CA ALA A 841 42.22 -26.20 2.81
C ALA A 841 41.67 -26.70 1.46
N ARG A 842 42.47 -27.46 0.70
CA ARG A 842 42.02 -28.11 -0.54
C ARG A 842 41.03 -29.25 -0.28
N ALA A 843 41.25 -30.04 0.77
CA ALA A 843 40.31 -31.08 1.19
C ALA A 843 38.98 -30.48 1.69
N ASN A 844 39.02 -29.41 2.50
CA ASN A 844 37.84 -28.68 2.94
C ASN A 844 37.06 -28.08 1.78
N LYS A 845 37.72 -27.45 0.79
CA LYS A 845 37.02 -26.94 -0.40
C LYS A 845 36.30 -28.03 -1.20
N LYS A 846 36.88 -29.24 -1.29
CA LYS A 846 36.22 -30.39 -1.94
C LYS A 846 35.01 -30.88 -1.14
N LEU A 847 35.14 -30.98 0.18
CA LEU A 847 34.05 -31.36 1.06
C LEU A 847 32.93 -30.31 1.11
N GLU A 848 33.27 -29.01 1.15
CA GLU A 848 32.33 -27.89 1.04
C GLU A 848 31.57 -27.92 -0.29
N HIS A 849 32.25 -28.22 -1.40
CA HIS A 849 31.59 -28.37 -2.70
C HIS A 849 30.62 -29.56 -2.72
N GLN A 850 31.02 -30.72 -2.16
CA GLN A 850 30.13 -31.88 -2.04
C GLN A 850 28.94 -31.63 -1.11
N LEU A 851 29.16 -30.97 0.03
CA LEU A 851 28.11 -30.53 0.96
C LEU A 851 27.15 -29.55 0.31
N LYS A 852 27.65 -28.63 -0.52
CA LYS A 852 26.83 -27.66 -1.25
C LYS A 852 25.94 -28.37 -2.28
N THR A 853 26.47 -29.29 -3.06
CA THR A 853 25.69 -30.06 -4.05
C THR A 853 24.62 -30.93 -3.39
N ILE A 854 24.94 -31.58 -2.27
CA ILE A 854 23.96 -32.38 -1.51
C ILE A 854 22.92 -31.47 -0.85
N SER A 855 23.31 -30.32 -0.29
CA SER A 855 22.42 -29.31 0.28
C SER A 855 21.44 -28.75 -0.78
N GLU A 856 21.91 -28.52 -2.01
CA GLU A 856 21.08 -28.07 -3.13
C GLU A 856 20.07 -29.14 -3.56
N GLN A 857 20.46 -30.43 -3.58
CA GLN A 857 19.55 -31.56 -3.86
C GLN A 857 18.51 -31.75 -2.73
N LEU A 858 18.93 -31.63 -1.47
CA LEU A 858 18.06 -31.75 -0.30
C LEU A 858 17.08 -30.58 -0.22
N ALA A 859 17.52 -29.36 -0.54
CA ALA A 859 16.66 -28.20 -0.67
C ALA A 859 15.64 -28.39 -1.80
N MET A 860 16.01 -29.00 -2.93
CA MET A 860 15.06 -29.28 -4.02
C MET A 860 13.95 -30.26 -3.59
N ILE A 861 14.30 -31.37 -2.94
CA ILE A 861 13.33 -32.39 -2.49
C ILE A 861 12.44 -31.87 -1.35
N GLN A 862 13.02 -31.14 -0.38
CA GLN A 862 12.25 -30.49 0.68
C GLN A 862 11.27 -29.45 0.12
N ARG A 863 11.65 -28.80 -0.97
CA ARG A 863 10.76 -27.84 -1.62
C ARG A 863 9.60 -28.52 -2.31
N GLU A 864 9.82 -29.66 -2.95
CA GLU A 864 8.79 -30.48 -3.60
C GLU A 864 7.80 -31.08 -2.60
N LYS A 865 8.28 -31.63 -1.47
CA LYS A 865 7.41 -32.14 -0.40
C LYS A 865 6.50 -31.05 0.15
N HIS A 866 7.06 -29.87 0.50
CA HIS A 866 6.26 -28.78 1.07
C HIS A 866 5.24 -28.23 0.07
N THR A 867 5.54 -28.21 -1.24
CA THR A 867 4.55 -27.86 -2.26
C THR A 867 3.43 -28.89 -2.37
N MET A 868 3.75 -30.18 -2.25
CA MET A 868 2.73 -31.24 -2.27
C MET A 868 1.82 -31.19 -1.02
N ASP A 869 2.38 -30.94 0.16
CA ASP A 869 1.60 -30.81 1.40
C ASP A 869 0.67 -29.57 1.37
N LEU A 870 1.17 -28.44 0.86
CA LEU A 870 0.35 -27.23 0.66
C LEU A 870 -0.71 -27.40 -0.41
N ASP A 871 -0.40 -28.13 -1.50
CA ASP A 871 -1.39 -28.45 -2.53
C ASP A 871 -2.45 -29.43 -2.01
N CYS A 872 -2.09 -30.35 -1.10
CA CYS A 872 -3.05 -31.22 -0.43
C CYS A 872 -3.99 -30.42 0.48
N LYS A 873 -3.44 -29.56 1.35
CA LYS A 873 -4.25 -28.66 2.22
C LYS A 873 -5.14 -27.70 1.42
N ARG A 874 -4.61 -27.10 0.34
CA ARG A 874 -5.43 -26.27 -0.56
C ARG A 874 -6.52 -27.08 -1.24
N ARG A 875 -6.27 -28.32 -1.64
CA ARG A 875 -7.32 -29.19 -2.19
C ARG A 875 -8.35 -29.58 -1.13
N GLU A 876 -7.96 -29.78 0.13
CA GLU A 876 -8.88 -30.01 1.24
C GLU A 876 -9.76 -28.78 1.53
N GLU A 877 -9.17 -27.58 1.52
CA GLU A 877 -9.88 -26.32 1.65
C GLU A 877 -10.81 -26.04 0.46
N ASP A 878 -10.35 -26.28 -0.78
CA ASP A 878 -11.17 -26.17 -2.00
C ASP A 878 -12.33 -27.17 -1.96
N ILE A 879 -12.11 -28.40 -1.48
CA ILE A 879 -13.17 -29.38 -1.24
C ILE A 879 -14.13 -28.89 -0.16
N GLY A 880 -13.65 -28.25 0.90
CA GLY A 880 -14.46 -27.61 1.93
C GLY A 880 -15.32 -26.48 1.38
N GLN A 881 -14.74 -25.59 0.58
CA GLN A 881 -15.43 -24.48 -0.09
C GLN A 881 -16.44 -24.98 -1.13
N LEU A 882 -16.11 -26.03 -1.88
CA LEU A 882 -17.03 -26.67 -2.83
C LEU A 882 -18.19 -27.36 -2.10
N LYS A 883 -17.94 -28.01 -0.96
CA LYS A 883 -19.02 -28.52 -0.09
C LYS A 883 -19.92 -27.40 0.42
N HIS A 884 -19.34 -26.26 0.78
CA HIS A 884 -20.10 -25.13 1.28
C HIS A 884 -20.91 -24.43 0.18
N ARG A 885 -20.34 -24.27 -1.03
CA ARG A 885 -21.05 -23.81 -2.22
C ARG A 885 -22.15 -24.78 -2.62
N ALA A 886 -21.89 -26.08 -2.61
CA ALA A 886 -22.93 -27.09 -2.88
C ALA A 886 -24.09 -27.00 -1.87
N ALA A 887 -23.82 -26.72 -0.59
CA ALA A 887 -24.86 -26.47 0.40
C ALA A 887 -25.64 -25.16 0.14
N ASN A 888 -24.97 -24.10 -0.30
CA ASN A 888 -25.60 -22.83 -0.68
C ASN A 888 -26.43 -22.96 -1.96
N ASP A 889 -25.94 -23.70 -2.95
CA ASP A 889 -26.64 -23.99 -4.20
C ASP A 889 -27.83 -24.89 -3.92
N ALA A 890 -27.73 -25.88 -3.03
CA ALA A 890 -28.87 -26.67 -2.57
C ALA A 890 -29.94 -25.78 -1.90
N ASN A 891 -29.53 -24.82 -1.06
CA ASN A 891 -30.45 -23.85 -0.46
C ASN A 891 -31.07 -22.90 -1.50
N LEU A 892 -30.31 -22.49 -2.52
CA LEU A 892 -30.81 -21.68 -3.62
C LEU A 892 -31.79 -22.46 -4.49
N ILE A 893 -31.51 -23.73 -4.79
CA ILE A 893 -32.41 -24.64 -5.50
C ILE A 893 -33.72 -24.80 -4.72
N VAL A 894 -33.68 -24.95 -3.39
CA VAL A 894 -34.91 -25.01 -2.56
C VAL A 894 -35.71 -23.70 -2.66
N ARG A 895 -35.05 -22.53 -2.65
CA ARG A 895 -35.74 -21.23 -2.84
C ARG A 895 -36.30 -21.07 -4.25
N LEU A 896 -35.55 -21.46 -5.28
CA LEU A 896 -35.99 -21.40 -6.68
C LEU A 896 -37.16 -22.36 -6.91
N GLN A 897 -37.14 -23.56 -6.34
CA GLN A 897 -38.29 -24.47 -6.36
C GLN A 897 -39.51 -23.89 -5.64
N ALA A 898 -39.33 -23.15 -4.55
CA ALA A 898 -40.42 -22.42 -3.90
C ALA A 898 -40.97 -21.28 -4.78
N ASN A 899 -40.10 -20.53 -5.46
CA ASN A 899 -40.52 -19.48 -6.38
C ASN A 899 -41.20 -20.05 -7.63
N ILE A 900 -40.69 -21.15 -8.19
CA ILE A 900 -41.33 -21.87 -9.31
C ILE A 900 -42.73 -22.33 -8.88
N ARG A 901 -42.90 -22.88 -7.68
CA ARG A 901 -44.25 -23.22 -7.16
C ARG A 901 -45.17 -22.01 -7.05
N LYS A 902 -44.67 -20.86 -6.61
CA LYS A 902 -45.45 -19.61 -6.56
C LYS A 902 -45.81 -19.09 -7.95
N LEU A 903 -44.88 -19.17 -8.91
CA LEU A 903 -45.12 -18.76 -10.29
C LEU A 903 -46.10 -19.69 -10.99
N ILE A 904 -46.02 -21.01 -10.75
CA ILE A 904 -47.01 -21.98 -11.26
C ILE A 904 -48.39 -21.65 -10.68
N ALA A 905 -48.51 -21.38 -9.37
CA ALA A 905 -49.77 -20.96 -8.76
C ALA A 905 -50.31 -19.65 -9.37
N ARG A 906 -49.44 -18.68 -9.68
CA ARG A 906 -49.83 -17.44 -10.34
C ARG A 906 -50.25 -17.65 -11.79
N ILE A 907 -49.59 -18.56 -12.52
CA ILE A 907 -49.98 -18.93 -13.87
C ILE A 907 -51.37 -19.58 -13.84
N THR A 908 -51.64 -20.50 -12.90
CA THR A 908 -52.97 -21.11 -12.78
C THR A 908 -54.05 -20.09 -12.42
N GLU A 909 -53.76 -19.11 -11.53
CA GLU A 909 -54.69 -18.00 -11.25
C GLU A 909 -54.94 -17.16 -12.50
N LEU A 910 -53.90 -16.82 -13.27
CA LEU A 910 -54.03 -16.05 -14.51
C LEU A 910 -54.77 -16.83 -15.61
N GLU A 911 -54.60 -18.15 -15.68
CA GLU A 911 -55.35 -19.02 -16.59
C GLU A 911 -56.84 -19.05 -16.20
N GLU A 912 -57.17 -19.13 -14.91
CA GLU A 912 -58.54 -19.03 -14.42
C GLU A 912 -59.17 -17.64 -14.69
N GLU A 913 -58.42 -16.56 -14.47
CA GLU A 913 -58.83 -15.19 -14.80
C GLU A 913 -59.08 -15.04 -16.32
N LEU A 914 -58.19 -15.58 -17.15
CA LEU A 914 -58.33 -15.55 -18.61
C LEU A 914 -59.56 -16.35 -19.09
N ASP A 915 -59.85 -17.49 -18.47
CA ASP A 915 -61.04 -18.28 -18.80
C ASP A 915 -62.33 -17.60 -18.35
N LEU A 916 -62.31 -16.90 -17.20
CA LEU A 916 -63.41 -16.03 -16.77
C LEU A 916 -63.63 -14.87 -17.75
N GLU A 917 -62.55 -14.24 -18.22
CA GLU A 917 -62.61 -13.16 -19.21
C GLU A 917 -63.10 -13.66 -20.58
N ARG A 918 -62.69 -14.85 -21.01
CA ARG A 918 -63.22 -15.49 -22.23
C ARG A 918 -64.71 -15.76 -22.12
N LYS A 919 -65.18 -16.23 -20.96
CA LYS A 919 -66.61 -16.44 -20.70
C LYS A 919 -67.37 -15.12 -20.69
N SER A 920 -66.83 -14.07 -20.07
CA SER A 920 -67.47 -12.74 -20.04
C SER A 920 -67.51 -12.11 -21.44
N ARG A 921 -66.43 -12.23 -22.22
CA ARG A 921 -66.38 -11.78 -23.62
C ARG A 921 -67.36 -12.54 -24.49
N SER A 922 -67.48 -13.86 -24.35
CA SER A 922 -68.47 -14.65 -25.08
C SER A 922 -69.91 -14.22 -24.74
N LYS A 923 -70.18 -13.91 -23.47
CA LYS A 923 -71.47 -13.37 -23.03
C LYS A 923 -71.74 -11.98 -23.62
N ALA A 924 -70.74 -11.10 -23.63
CA ALA A 924 -70.84 -9.77 -24.23
C ALA A 924 -71.02 -9.84 -25.76
N GLU A 925 -70.35 -10.76 -26.44
CA GLU A 925 -70.53 -10.98 -27.89
C GLU A 925 -71.93 -11.53 -28.21
N ARG A 926 -72.52 -12.38 -27.36
CA ARG A 926 -73.92 -12.81 -27.49
C ARG A 926 -74.87 -11.64 -27.33
N GLN A 927 -74.72 -10.84 -26.26
CA GLN A 927 -75.53 -9.64 -26.05
C GLN A 927 -75.38 -8.64 -27.19
N ARG A 928 -74.17 -8.47 -27.73
CA ARG A 928 -73.95 -7.61 -28.90
C ARG A 928 -74.68 -8.14 -30.12
N LYS A 929 -74.69 -9.46 -30.35
CA LYS A 929 -75.44 -10.07 -31.47
C LYS A 929 -76.94 -9.94 -31.30
N GLU A 930 -77.46 -10.10 -30.08
CA GLU A 930 -78.88 -9.86 -29.76
C GLU A 930 -79.23 -8.40 -30.02
N LEU A 931 -78.46 -7.44 -29.50
CA LEU A 931 -78.68 -6.01 -29.75
C LEU A 931 -78.53 -5.65 -31.24
N GLN A 932 -77.61 -6.29 -31.97
CA GLN A 932 -77.47 -6.10 -33.41
C GLN A 932 -78.72 -6.59 -34.16
N ALA A 933 -79.25 -7.75 -33.78
CA ALA A 933 -80.49 -8.29 -34.34
C ALA A 933 -81.70 -7.40 -34.00
N ASP A 934 -81.75 -6.85 -32.78
CA ASP A 934 -82.79 -5.90 -32.39
C ASP A 934 -82.69 -4.59 -33.20
N ILE A 935 -81.47 -4.09 -33.44
CA ILE A 935 -81.25 -2.92 -34.30
C ILE A 935 -81.70 -3.21 -35.74
N GLU A 936 -81.35 -4.38 -36.29
CA GLU A 936 -81.77 -4.78 -37.64
C GLU A 936 -83.30 -4.93 -37.72
N ALA A 937 -83.94 -5.49 -36.69
CA ALA A 937 -85.40 -5.60 -36.60
C ALA A 937 -86.07 -4.21 -36.50
N ILE A 938 -85.52 -3.29 -35.71
CA ILE A 938 -86.01 -1.91 -35.61
C ILE A 938 -85.79 -1.17 -36.94
N GLN A 939 -84.65 -1.37 -37.61
CA GLN A 939 -84.38 -0.79 -38.92
C GLN A 939 -85.38 -1.28 -39.96
N GLN A 940 -85.70 -2.58 -39.97
CA GLN A 940 -86.70 -3.15 -40.85
C GLN A 940 -88.11 -2.61 -40.56
N GLN A 941 -88.48 -2.48 -39.27
CA GLN A 941 -89.74 -1.82 -38.88
C GLN A 941 -89.77 -0.35 -39.32
N MET A 942 -88.65 0.35 -39.27
CA MET A 942 -88.54 1.75 -39.68
C MET A 942 -88.60 1.89 -41.21
N GLU A 943 -88.01 0.97 -41.96
CA GLU A 943 -88.15 0.87 -43.42
C GLU A 943 -89.58 0.54 -43.84
N GLU A 944 -90.25 -0.39 -43.15
CA GLU A 944 -91.67 -0.68 -43.38
C GLU A 944 -92.55 0.51 -43.06
N ALA A 945 -92.33 1.20 -41.93
CA ALA A 945 -93.04 2.41 -41.57
C ALA A 945 -92.77 3.56 -42.56
N SER A 946 -91.53 3.71 -43.03
CA SER A 946 -91.14 4.68 -44.06
C SER A 946 -91.82 4.36 -45.40
N GLY A 947 -91.87 3.09 -45.80
CA GLY A 947 -92.61 2.62 -46.97
C GLY A 947 -94.11 2.90 -46.88
N GLN A 948 -94.71 2.66 -45.71
CA GLN A 948 -96.11 3.03 -45.44
C GLN A 948 -96.32 4.55 -45.51
N LEU A 949 -95.39 5.35 -45.01
CA LEU A 949 -95.46 6.81 -45.05
C LEU A 949 -95.35 7.34 -46.49
N ILE A 950 -94.47 6.76 -47.31
CA ILE A 950 -94.33 7.08 -48.74
C ILE A 950 -95.61 6.72 -49.49
N ALA A 951 -96.19 5.55 -49.22
CA ALA A 951 -97.47 5.14 -49.79
C ALA A 951 -98.61 6.09 -49.39
N GLN A 952 -98.65 6.51 -48.13
CA GLN A 952 -99.64 7.46 -47.62
C GLN A 952 -99.45 8.87 -48.19
N ALA A 953 -98.20 9.32 -48.39
CA ALA A 953 -97.89 10.58 -49.06
C ALA A 953 -98.30 10.56 -50.53
N HIS A 954 -98.08 9.44 -51.23
CA HIS A 954 -98.56 9.25 -52.61
C HIS A 954 -100.09 9.26 -52.68
N LEU A 955 -100.78 8.59 -51.75
CA LEU A 955 -102.24 8.59 -51.66
C LEU A 955 -102.80 9.99 -51.36
N ASN A 956 -102.13 10.76 -50.49
CA ASN A 956 -102.50 12.15 -50.19
C ASN A 956 -102.27 13.08 -51.38
N LYS A 957 -101.26 12.82 -52.21
CA LYS A 957 -101.02 13.55 -53.47
C LYS A 957 -102.11 13.27 -54.50
N LEU A 958 -102.51 12.01 -54.67
CA LEU A 958 -103.67 11.65 -55.50
C LEU A 958 -104.96 12.30 -55.01
N ARG A 959 -105.21 12.28 -53.69
CA ARG A 959 -106.36 12.97 -53.09
C ARG A 959 -106.31 14.49 -53.27
N SER A 960 -105.13 15.11 -53.24
CA SER A 960 -105.02 16.55 -53.48
C SER A 960 -105.27 16.91 -54.95
N GLU A 961 -104.80 16.08 -55.88
CA GLU A 961 -105.10 16.20 -57.32
C GLU A 961 -106.60 16.00 -57.61
N GLU A 962 -107.25 15.03 -56.97
CA GLU A 962 -108.71 14.84 -57.03
C GLU A 962 -109.48 16.00 -56.40
N MET A 963 -109.06 16.52 -55.24
CA MET A 963 -109.68 17.70 -54.61
C MET A 963 -109.58 18.94 -55.49
N VAL A 964 -108.45 19.17 -56.17
CA VAL A 964 -108.30 20.29 -57.11
C VAL A 964 -109.24 20.13 -58.31
N ASN A 965 -109.41 18.91 -58.83
CA ASN A 965 -110.36 18.65 -59.90
C ASN A 965 -111.82 18.84 -59.45
N LEU A 966 -112.19 18.35 -58.27
CA LEU A 966 -113.51 18.57 -57.69
C LEU A 966 -113.78 20.05 -57.37
N GLN A 967 -112.78 20.81 -56.92
CA GLN A 967 -112.91 22.26 -56.71
C GLN A 967 -113.16 23.00 -58.02
N ARG A 968 -112.53 22.60 -59.14
CA ARG A 968 -112.84 23.17 -60.47
C ARG A 968 -114.25 22.82 -60.92
N GLU A 969 -114.73 21.61 -60.66
CA GLU A 969 -116.12 21.24 -60.97
C GLU A 969 -117.13 21.98 -60.11
N ILE A 970 -116.87 22.16 -58.81
CA ILE A 970 -117.71 22.94 -57.90
C ILE A 970 -117.72 24.42 -58.30
N GLN A 971 -116.58 25.02 -58.67
CA GLN A 971 -116.58 26.39 -59.20
C GLN A 971 -117.41 26.51 -60.48
N LYS A 972 -117.30 25.56 -61.41
CA LYS A 972 -118.16 25.53 -62.61
C LYS A 972 -119.64 25.49 -62.24
N LYS A 973 -120.04 24.59 -61.33
CA LYS A 973 -121.44 24.46 -60.87
C LYS A 973 -121.93 25.67 -60.07
N ASN A 974 -121.07 26.31 -59.27
CA ASN A 974 -121.42 27.50 -58.50
C ASN A 974 -121.65 28.70 -59.42
N ILE A 975 -120.86 28.88 -60.48
CA ILE A 975 -121.14 29.93 -61.48
C ILE A 975 -122.51 29.69 -62.13
N THR A 976 -122.85 28.45 -62.45
CA THR A 976 -124.20 28.11 -62.96
C THR A 976 -125.29 28.37 -61.93
N ARG A 977 -125.05 28.04 -60.66
CA ARG A 977 -126.01 28.23 -59.56
C ARG A 977 -126.21 29.70 -59.19
N GLU A 978 -125.16 30.53 -59.21
CA GLU A 978 -125.24 31.96 -58.93
C GLU A 978 -126.04 32.69 -60.02
N SER A 979 -125.88 32.28 -61.28
CA SER A 979 -126.74 32.76 -62.38
C SER A 979 -128.21 32.43 -62.12
N CYS A 980 -128.51 31.20 -61.67
CA CYS A 980 -129.89 30.77 -61.39
C CYS A 980 -130.49 31.39 -60.11
N LEU A 981 -129.69 31.63 -59.08
CA LEU A 981 -130.11 32.27 -57.82
C LEU A 981 -130.34 33.78 -57.97
N ALA A 982 -129.59 34.46 -58.85
CA ALA A 982 -129.85 35.86 -59.18
C ALA A 982 -131.27 36.03 -59.77
N ASP A 983 -131.68 35.09 -60.65
CA ASP A 983 -133.02 35.07 -61.23
C ASP A 983 -134.11 34.76 -60.18
N LEU A 984 -133.83 33.86 -59.23
CA LEU A 984 -134.78 33.47 -58.17
C LEU A 984 -134.95 34.54 -57.05
N CYS A 985 -133.89 35.24 -56.68
CA CYS A 985 -133.92 36.31 -55.66
C CYS A 985 -134.77 37.51 -56.12
N SER A 986 -134.77 37.81 -57.42
CA SER A 986 -135.68 38.80 -58.01
C SER A 986 -137.15 38.45 -57.77
N MET A 987 -137.49 37.16 -57.89
CA MET A 987 -138.85 36.64 -57.70
C MET A 987 -139.28 36.59 -56.22
N GLN A 988 -138.40 36.19 -55.30
CA GLN A 988 -138.74 36.08 -53.87
C GLN A 988 -138.90 37.44 -53.16
N TYR A 989 -138.20 38.50 -53.60
CA TYR A 989 -138.36 39.84 -53.04
C TYR A 989 -139.81 40.35 -53.17
N ILE A 990 -140.49 39.95 -54.24
CA ILE A 990 -141.88 40.32 -54.52
C ILE A 990 -142.84 39.55 -53.60
N THR A 991 -142.56 38.28 -53.30
CA THR A 991 -143.45 37.38 -52.54
C THR A 991 -143.40 37.59 -51.02
N VAL A 992 -142.24 37.90 -50.45
CA VAL A 992 -142.07 38.01 -48.97
C VAL A 992 -142.69 39.28 -48.37
N ASN A 993 -142.81 40.37 -49.14
CA ASN A 993 -143.50 41.57 -48.67
C ASN A 993 -145.01 41.34 -48.43
N ASN A 994 -145.61 40.37 -49.12
CA ASN A 994 -147.05 40.13 -49.04
C ASN A 994 -147.45 39.20 -47.87
N LEU A 995 -146.55 38.32 -47.41
CA LEU A 995 -146.84 37.33 -46.35
C LEU A 995 -146.62 37.87 -44.92
N ARG A 996 -145.80 38.92 -44.74
CA ARG A 996 -145.56 39.56 -43.42
C ARG A 996 -146.78 40.28 -42.83
N THR A 997 -147.79 40.56 -43.64
CA THR A 997 -148.95 41.37 -43.25
C THR A 997 -150.08 40.56 -42.60
N LEU A 998 -150.26 39.28 -42.93
CA LEU A 998 -151.45 38.53 -42.50
C LEU A 998 -151.23 37.57 -41.31
N SER A 999 -150.01 37.08 -41.10
CA SER A 999 -149.65 36.30 -39.90
C SER A 999 -149.94 37.04 -38.58
N LYS A 1000 -150.06 38.38 -38.61
CA LYS A 1000 -150.43 39.20 -37.44
C LYS A 1000 -151.89 39.06 -36.98
N GLN A 1001 -152.79 38.49 -37.78
CA GLN A 1001 -154.20 38.35 -37.39
C GLN A 1001 -154.53 36.98 -36.74
N ALA A 1002 -153.78 35.93 -37.05
CA ALA A 1002 -154.04 34.58 -36.54
C ALA A 1002 -153.78 34.41 -35.03
N ALA A 1003 -152.91 35.23 -34.43
CA ALA A 1003 -152.55 35.16 -33.01
C ALA A 1003 -153.67 35.64 -32.04
N HIS A 1004 -154.73 36.29 -32.53
CA HIS A 1004 -155.79 36.80 -31.64
C HIS A 1004 -156.85 35.74 -31.29
N LEU A 1005 -157.05 34.73 -32.15
CA LEU A 1005 -158.17 33.77 -32.03
C LEU A 1005 -157.90 32.60 -31.08
N GLU A 1006 -156.63 32.33 -30.74
CA GLU A 1006 -156.26 31.21 -29.84
C GLU A 1006 -156.50 31.54 -28.35
N SER A 1007 -156.64 32.82 -28.00
CA SER A 1007 -156.86 33.29 -26.63
C SER A 1007 -158.32 33.20 -26.16
N GLU A 1008 -159.30 33.04 -27.06
CA GLU A 1008 -160.73 33.10 -26.71
C GLU A 1008 -161.36 31.72 -26.46
N ALA A 1009 -160.73 30.65 -26.96
CA ALA A 1009 -161.19 29.26 -26.82
C ALA A 1009 -161.11 28.72 -25.38
N ASN A 1010 -160.21 29.25 -24.55
CA ASN A 1010 -160.02 28.78 -23.17
C ASN A 1010 -160.94 29.44 -22.14
N ARG A 1011 -161.89 30.30 -22.55
CA ARG A 1011 -162.73 31.08 -21.63
C ARG A 1011 -164.20 30.65 -21.53
N VAL A 1012 -164.69 29.69 -22.32
CA VAL A 1012 -166.12 29.31 -22.33
C VAL A 1012 -166.41 27.87 -21.86
N LEU A 1013 -165.38 27.16 -21.39
CA LEU A 1013 -165.44 25.86 -20.70
C LEU A 1013 -166.17 25.87 -19.32
N SER A 1014 -166.99 26.87 -18.97
CA SER A 1014 -167.64 26.90 -17.65
C SER A 1014 -169.07 27.44 -17.56
N ALA A 1015 -169.86 27.44 -18.63
CA ALA A 1015 -171.26 27.87 -18.53
C ALA A 1015 -172.24 27.02 -19.34
N ARG A 1016 -173.12 26.36 -18.59
CA ARG A 1016 -174.52 26.05 -18.95
C ARG A 1016 -174.75 24.94 -19.98
N GLN A 1017 -175.18 23.77 -19.50
CA GLN A 1017 -176.58 23.33 -19.44
C GLN A 1017 -176.99 22.66 -20.76
N SER A 1018 -177.04 21.32 -20.84
CA SER A 1018 -178.18 20.48 -20.39
C SER A 1018 -179.53 20.98 -20.91
N MET A 1019 -180.26 20.10 -21.60
CA MET A 1019 -181.64 20.20 -22.14
C MET A 1019 -181.70 20.54 -23.65
N VAL A 1020 -182.05 19.58 -24.52
CA VAL A 1020 -183.43 19.14 -24.92
C VAL A 1020 -184.12 20.29 -25.70
N ASP A 1021 -184.67 20.18 -26.91
CA ASP A 1021 -185.40 19.10 -27.60
C ASP A 1021 -185.64 19.46 -29.09
N LEU A 1022 -186.16 18.49 -29.85
CA LEU A 1022 -187.15 18.62 -30.96
C LEU A 1022 -186.82 19.37 -32.28
N GLY A 1023 -187.13 18.70 -33.39
CA GLY A 1023 -187.72 19.31 -34.59
C GLY A 1023 -186.77 19.53 -35.77
N GLY A 1024 -186.99 18.78 -36.84
CA GLY A 1024 -186.25 18.93 -38.09
C GLY A 1024 -186.80 19.98 -39.08
N VAL A 1025 -186.05 20.07 -40.20
CA VAL A 1025 -186.45 20.49 -41.58
C VAL A 1025 -186.43 22.02 -41.84
N PRO A 1026 -186.01 22.59 -43.03
CA PRO A 1026 -185.02 22.22 -44.10
C PRO A 1026 -184.11 23.38 -44.68
N ARG A 1027 -183.15 23.01 -45.58
CA ARG A 1027 -182.59 23.70 -46.81
C ARG A 1027 -181.32 24.62 -46.80
N ILE A 1028 -180.29 24.14 -47.56
CA ILE A 1028 -179.50 24.76 -48.69
C ILE A 1028 -178.09 25.42 -48.49
N TYR A 1029 -177.08 24.74 -49.10
CA TYR A 1029 -175.84 25.13 -49.88
C TYR A 1029 -174.61 25.90 -49.32
N LEU A 1030 -173.44 25.47 -49.86
CA LEU A 1030 -172.10 26.08 -50.12
C LEU A 1030 -170.95 25.32 -49.41
N THR A 1031 -170.10 24.45 -49.98
CA THR A 1031 -169.29 24.32 -51.23
C THR A 1031 -168.04 25.19 -51.31
N ALA A 1032 -166.96 24.57 -51.85
CA ALA A 1032 -165.69 25.10 -52.31
C ALA A 1032 -164.48 24.89 -51.38
N ASP A 1033 -163.37 24.30 -51.80
CA ASP A 1033 -163.01 23.33 -52.86
C ASP A 1033 -161.53 22.99 -52.51
N ASP A 1034 -161.15 21.72 -52.38
CA ASP A 1034 -160.76 20.80 -53.46
C ASP A 1034 -159.40 21.14 -54.08
N THR A 1035 -158.68 20.08 -54.49
CA THR A 1035 -157.73 20.07 -55.62
C THR A 1035 -156.43 20.89 -55.44
N ASP A 1036 -155.31 20.66 -56.08
CA ASP A 1036 -154.79 19.70 -57.05
C ASP A 1036 -153.26 19.94 -57.01
N ASP A 1037 -152.39 18.94 -57.13
CA ASP A 1037 -152.02 18.27 -58.38
C ASP A 1037 -151.10 19.12 -59.26
N GLU A 1038 -150.04 18.46 -59.77
CA GLU A 1038 -149.45 18.68 -61.10
C GLU A 1038 -148.83 20.08 -61.43
N SER A 1039 -147.85 20.26 -62.32
CA SER A 1039 -147.13 19.44 -63.28
C SER A 1039 -145.95 20.28 -63.83
N SER A 1040 -144.89 19.59 -64.26
CA SER A 1040 -143.93 19.94 -65.35
C SER A 1040 -143.28 21.33 -65.42
N ILE A 1041 -141.95 21.38 -65.21
CA ILE A 1041 -140.86 21.48 -66.23
C ILE A 1041 -139.55 20.99 -65.60
#